data_AF-A0A9D1XX06-F1
#
_entry.id   AF-A0A9D1XX06-F1
#
_cell.length_a   1.000
_cell.length_b   1.000
_cell.length_c   1.000
_cell.angle_alpha   90.00
_cell.angle_beta   90.00
_cell.angle_gamma   90.00
#
_symmetry.space_group_name_H-M   'P 1'
#
loop_
_entity.id
_entity.type
_entity.pdbx_description
1 polymer ?
#
loop_
_entity_poly.entity_id
_entity_poly.type
_entity_poly.pdbx_seq_one_letter_code
_entity_poly.pdbx_strand_id
1 'polypeptide(L)'
;MNNAKSERSVKKPRRSLPELVAGSLIITLLRRLAAVIYRKFDESIIGGVFTAYDRENELVRKSAVAGYVNRLDPGGRVIHPLKQKLAKGFENSAILSCIRRLLSSMLACQFKVYGLFLFSFAVYSAIVYVFRIFLIDDVPTIDAGTIVTLVLTVIASVGMISSRHTLAGALLQSSSASFFLFEVAGLRRETFDNAGEREGRYNIAFILGMLFGILSYFIAPMWILIGLGGLIAAYLVLCSPEFGVLMIMVLLPVAPTMGLVAAVLYCALCFLLKLMCGKRSLKFDLLDGTIFVFMLMMIGGGLVAASSASIKPMLVYVAFMVGYFLVVNLIRSREWLNRCVVGVIFSTTLVSLYGLYQNFFGTIEQTWQDSDMFSEIEGRVVSTFENPNVLAEYLIMVLPLILAAFILKSGARGKLMLAVAGALCAACLIYTWSRGAWLGCLIGLFIFMLMYSKNTLVFLLFCLFAIPFLPFILPESITQRFMSIGNLGDSSTSYRVYIWQGVVNMLSDCFGGGIGIGNDSFKLVYPYYALSGIETAPHSHNLYLQICVEIGIFGLIVFLAAMFLYVQGAFTLHTNEKRDMRLLSAAIMCGMLSVLAQGFTDYIWYNYRVFLMFWLMLGLGVAVRKVLVSSVDDDYI
;
A
#
# COMPACT_ATOMS: atom_id res chain seq x y z
N MET A 1 -82.78 -25.76 11.88
CA MET A 1 -81.96 -26.92 11.49
C MET A 1 -81.15 -26.59 10.26
N ASN A 2 -79.91 -27.07 10.23
CA ASN A 2 -78.95 -27.16 9.11
C ASN A 2 -77.98 -25.99 8.85
N ASN A 3 -76.92 -26.04 9.67
CA ASN A 3 -75.50 -25.88 9.34
C ASN A 3 -75.13 -25.94 7.84
N ALA A 4 -74.35 -24.95 7.40
CA ALA A 4 -73.26 -25.16 6.45
C ALA A 4 -72.13 -24.17 6.76
N LYS A 5 -71.08 -24.65 7.44
CA LYS A 5 -69.80 -23.95 7.60
C LYS A 5 -69.11 -23.89 6.25
N SER A 6 -68.86 -22.69 5.72
CA SER A 6 -67.96 -22.49 4.59
C SER A 6 -66.51 -22.58 5.07
N GLU A 7 -65.81 -23.67 4.76
CA GLU A 7 -64.36 -23.76 4.89
C GLU A 7 -63.70 -22.75 3.94
N ARG A 8 -63.18 -21.65 4.50
CA ARG A 8 -62.25 -20.77 3.78
C ARG A 8 -60.94 -21.52 3.60
N SER A 9 -60.62 -21.88 2.37
CA SER A 9 -59.31 -22.38 1.96
C SER A 9 -58.22 -21.35 2.30
N VAL A 10 -57.48 -21.57 3.38
CA VAL A 10 -56.28 -20.79 3.71
C VAL A 10 -55.23 -21.10 2.64
N LYS A 11 -55.10 -20.22 1.64
CA LYS A 11 -53.97 -20.25 0.70
C LYS A 11 -52.67 -20.14 1.51
N LYS A 12 -51.88 -21.23 1.55
CA LYS A 12 -50.51 -21.20 2.11
C LYS A 12 -49.73 -20.05 1.45
N PRO A 13 -49.02 -19.20 2.21
CA PRO A 13 -48.20 -18.16 1.63
C PRO A 13 -47.15 -18.81 0.71
N ARG A 14 -47.02 -18.29 -0.52
CA ARG A 14 -45.94 -18.70 -1.44
C ARG A 14 -44.62 -18.34 -0.77
N ARG A 15 -43.87 -19.37 -0.34
CA ARG A 15 -42.52 -19.20 0.21
C ARG A 15 -41.67 -18.43 -0.78
N SER A 16 -40.94 -17.44 -0.29
CA SER A 16 -40.03 -16.66 -1.14
C SER A 16 -38.87 -17.57 -1.63
N LEU A 17 -38.28 -17.28 -2.80
CA LEU A 17 -37.14 -18.04 -3.34
C LEU A 17 -36.02 -18.28 -2.28
N PRO A 18 -35.68 -17.30 -1.42
CA PRO A 18 -34.72 -17.50 -0.32
C PRO A 18 -35.17 -18.52 0.73
N GLU A 19 -36.47 -18.63 1.04
CA GLU A 19 -37.00 -19.59 2.01
C GLU A 19 -37.04 -21.02 1.47
N LEU A 20 -37.27 -21.18 0.17
CA LEU A 20 -37.19 -22.48 -0.52
C LEU A 20 -35.73 -22.98 -0.60
N VAL A 21 -34.79 -22.08 -0.90
CA VAL A 21 -33.35 -22.37 -0.93
C VAL A 21 -32.83 -22.65 0.48
N ALA A 22 -33.24 -21.89 1.50
CA ALA A 22 -32.84 -22.14 2.89
C ALA A 22 -33.37 -23.47 3.47
N GLY A 23 -34.49 -23.97 2.95
CA GLY A 23 -35.08 -25.26 3.32
C GLY A 23 -34.56 -26.47 2.53
N SER A 24 -33.60 -26.27 1.61
CA SER A 24 -33.03 -27.36 0.82
C SER A 24 -32.22 -28.32 1.71
N LEU A 25 -32.46 -29.62 1.54
CA LEU A 25 -31.74 -30.69 2.23
C LEU A 25 -30.24 -30.61 1.94
N ILE A 26 -29.85 -30.23 0.72
CA ILE A 26 -28.46 -30.04 0.30
C ILE A 26 -27.82 -28.90 1.08
N ILE A 27 -28.48 -27.73 1.15
CA ILE A 27 -27.94 -26.57 1.88
C ILE A 27 -27.86 -26.84 3.38
N THR A 28 -28.82 -27.57 3.93
CA THR A 28 -28.81 -27.99 5.34
C THR A 28 -27.66 -28.95 5.63
N LEU A 29 -27.40 -29.92 4.75
CA LEU A 29 -26.30 -30.89 4.88
C LEU A 29 -24.94 -30.21 4.73
N LEU A 30 -24.80 -29.29 3.78
CA LEU A 30 -23.59 -28.48 3.60
C LEU A 30 -23.33 -27.56 4.81
N ARG A 31 -24.36 -26.95 5.41
CA ARG A 31 -24.23 -26.17 6.64
C ARG A 31 -23.78 -27.02 7.83
N ARG A 32 -24.31 -28.24 7.96
CA ARG A 32 -23.88 -29.19 9.01
C ARG A 32 -22.43 -29.62 8.82
N LEU A 33 -22.03 -29.95 7.58
CA LEU A 33 -20.64 -30.30 7.25
C LEU A 33 -19.69 -29.13 7.53
N ALA A 34 -20.05 -27.91 7.11
CA ALA A 34 -19.31 -26.70 7.47
C ALA A 34 -19.17 -26.57 9.00
N ALA A 35 -20.26 -26.69 9.75
CA ALA A 35 -20.21 -26.58 11.21
C ALA A 35 -19.27 -27.61 11.86
N VAL A 36 -19.24 -28.85 11.36
CA VAL A 36 -18.31 -29.90 11.82
C VAL A 36 -16.86 -29.54 11.52
N ILE A 37 -16.56 -29.06 10.31
CA ILE A 37 -15.19 -28.67 9.92
C ILE A 37 -14.65 -27.56 10.83
N TYR A 38 -15.42 -26.49 11.05
CA TYR A 38 -14.96 -25.39 11.92
C TYR A 38 -14.78 -25.87 13.37
N ARG A 39 -15.70 -26.68 13.89
CA ARG A 39 -15.57 -27.21 15.26
C ARG A 39 -14.32 -28.08 15.40
N LYS A 40 -14.03 -28.93 14.41
CA LYS A 40 -12.83 -29.77 14.39
C LYS A 40 -11.55 -28.95 14.26
N PHE A 41 -11.56 -27.85 13.52
CA PHE A 41 -10.43 -26.94 13.44
C PHE A 41 -10.13 -26.32 14.82
N ASP A 42 -11.14 -25.81 15.52
CA ASP A 42 -11.00 -25.21 16.86
C ASP A 42 -10.50 -26.22 17.91
N GLU A 43 -10.92 -27.49 17.82
CA GLU A 43 -10.50 -28.58 18.71
C GLU A 43 -9.13 -29.21 18.32
N SER A 44 -8.55 -28.82 17.18
CA SER A 44 -7.34 -29.48 16.64
C SER A 44 -6.04 -28.86 17.14
N ILE A 45 -4.96 -29.66 17.10
CA ILE A 45 -3.58 -29.18 17.32
C ILE A 45 -3.24 -28.05 16.34
N ILE A 46 -3.70 -28.13 15.09
CA ILE A 46 -3.48 -27.12 14.05
C ILE A 46 -4.14 -25.79 14.48
N GLY A 47 -5.40 -25.82 14.91
CA GLY A 47 -6.10 -24.64 15.43
C GLY A 47 -5.35 -24.03 16.61
N GLY A 48 -4.93 -24.87 17.57
CA GLY A 48 -4.14 -24.45 18.73
C GLY A 48 -2.84 -23.72 18.34
N VAL A 49 -2.10 -24.23 17.34
CA VAL A 49 -0.88 -23.60 16.82
C VAL A 49 -1.20 -22.25 16.17
N PHE A 50 -2.22 -22.16 15.32
CA PHE A 50 -2.56 -20.90 14.63
C PHE A 50 -3.12 -19.80 15.55
N THR A 51 -3.56 -20.14 16.77
CA THR A 51 -4.06 -19.18 17.76
C THR A 51 -3.09 -18.89 18.92
N ALA A 52 -1.85 -19.40 18.87
CA ALA A 52 -0.90 -19.32 19.98
C ALA A 52 -0.09 -18.01 20.05
N TYR A 53 -0.24 -17.09 19.10
CA TYR A 53 0.64 -15.93 18.94
C TYR A 53 0.77 -15.07 20.20
N ASP A 54 -0.36 -14.78 20.88
CA ASP A 54 -0.34 -13.96 22.09
C ASP A 54 0.43 -14.62 23.24
N ARG A 55 0.30 -15.94 23.38
CA ARG A 55 1.05 -16.74 24.36
C ARG A 55 2.54 -16.73 24.06
N GLU A 56 2.93 -16.92 22.80
CA GLU A 56 4.33 -16.89 22.37
C GLU A 56 4.96 -15.52 22.61
N ASN A 57 4.24 -14.44 22.29
CA ASN A 57 4.70 -13.07 22.52
C ASN A 57 4.89 -12.78 24.03
N GLU A 58 4.01 -13.30 24.89
CA GLU A 58 4.15 -13.18 26.34
C GLU A 58 5.38 -13.93 26.89
N LEU A 59 5.65 -15.13 26.38
CA LEU A 59 6.85 -15.90 26.75
C LEU A 59 8.13 -15.16 26.37
N VAL A 60 8.17 -14.54 25.19
CA VAL A 60 9.32 -13.73 24.73
C VAL A 60 9.51 -12.51 25.63
N ARG A 61 8.43 -11.84 26.05
CA ARG A 61 8.50 -10.72 27.00
C ARG A 61 9.01 -11.12 28.38
N LYS A 62 8.75 -12.36 28.81
CA LYS A 62 9.24 -12.94 30.08
C LYS A 62 10.63 -13.60 29.96
N SER A 63 11.22 -13.64 28.77
CA SER A 63 12.49 -14.32 28.50
C SER A 63 13.69 -13.63 29.16
N ALA A 64 14.77 -14.39 29.36
CA ALA A 64 16.04 -13.87 29.89
C ALA A 64 16.64 -12.75 29.01
N VAL A 65 16.40 -12.79 27.69
CA VAL A 65 16.83 -11.75 26.74
C VAL A 65 16.10 -10.44 27.02
N ALA A 66 14.78 -10.48 27.21
CA ALA A 66 14.01 -9.30 27.60
C ALA A 66 14.46 -8.76 28.97
N GLY A 67 14.79 -9.66 29.91
CA GLY A 67 15.40 -9.31 31.19
C GLY A 67 16.76 -8.62 31.06
N TYR A 68 17.62 -9.06 30.13
CA TYR A 68 18.92 -8.44 29.87
C TYR A 68 18.78 -7.06 29.22
N VAL A 69 17.89 -6.91 28.24
CA VAL A 69 17.60 -5.62 27.59
C VAL A 69 17.09 -4.61 28.61
N ASN A 70 16.20 -5.01 29.52
CA ASN A 70 15.71 -4.13 30.58
C ASN A 70 16.79 -3.76 31.63
N ARG A 71 17.85 -4.56 31.76
CA ARG A 71 19.00 -4.25 32.63
C ARG A 71 20.00 -3.28 32.01
N LEU A 72 19.96 -3.05 30.69
CA LEU A 72 20.87 -2.11 30.00
C LEU A 72 20.58 -0.63 30.35
N ASP A 73 19.37 -0.28 30.79
CA ASP A 73 19.06 1.04 31.36
C ASP A 73 18.09 0.94 32.56
N PRO A 74 18.58 0.49 33.74
CA PRO A 74 17.73 0.29 34.91
C PRO A 74 17.14 1.62 35.38
N GLY A 75 15.84 1.81 35.17
CA GLY A 75 15.10 3.00 35.59
C GLY A 75 15.26 4.22 34.67
N GLY A 76 15.78 4.06 33.45
CA GLY A 76 15.88 5.17 32.50
C GLY A 76 16.99 6.18 32.81
N ARG A 77 17.96 5.84 33.68
CA ARG A 77 18.95 6.79 34.22
C ARG A 77 19.81 7.43 33.15
N VAL A 78 20.03 6.76 32.02
CA VAL A 78 20.82 7.29 30.89
C VAL A 78 19.91 7.83 29.79
N ILE A 79 18.88 7.07 29.40
CA ILE A 79 18.02 7.43 28.25
C ILE A 79 17.09 8.60 28.59
N HIS A 80 16.56 8.66 29.82
CA HIS A 80 15.60 9.69 30.21
C HIS A 80 16.20 11.12 30.24
N PRO A 81 17.35 11.38 30.89
CA PRO A 81 17.96 12.72 30.84
C PRO A 81 18.42 13.11 29.44
N LEU A 82 18.88 12.16 28.63
CA LEU A 82 19.20 12.40 27.21
C LEU A 82 17.96 12.83 26.42
N LYS A 83 16.85 12.09 26.56
CA LYS A 83 15.55 12.45 25.95
C LYS A 83 15.08 13.82 26.39
N GLN A 84 15.17 14.14 27.69
CA GLN A 84 14.79 15.46 28.20
C GLN A 84 15.67 16.58 27.63
N LYS A 85 16.98 16.38 27.55
CA LYS A 85 17.92 17.37 26.99
C LYS A 85 17.65 17.61 25.49
N LEU A 86 17.41 16.53 24.74
CA LEU A 86 17.05 16.60 23.32
C LEU A 86 15.67 17.23 23.09
N ALA A 87 14.67 16.87 23.90
CA ALA A 87 13.34 17.48 23.85
C ALA A 87 13.43 18.99 24.09
N LYS A 88 14.15 19.42 25.14
CA LYS A 88 14.41 20.85 25.40
C LYS A 88 15.17 21.52 24.26
N GLY A 89 16.20 20.87 23.70
CA GLY A 89 16.93 21.38 22.55
C GLY A 89 16.07 21.54 21.30
N PHE A 90 15.12 20.62 21.08
CA PHE A 90 14.17 20.66 19.97
C PHE A 90 13.08 21.72 20.18
N GLU A 91 12.55 21.86 21.40
CA GLU A 91 11.58 22.90 21.75
C GLU A 91 12.17 24.30 21.70
N ASN A 92 13.44 24.45 22.12
CA ASN A 92 14.19 25.69 22.06
C ASN A 92 14.88 25.93 20.72
N SER A 93 14.70 25.03 19.74
CA SER A 93 15.32 25.17 18.43
C SER A 93 14.79 26.41 17.72
N ALA A 94 15.71 27.32 17.42
CA ALA A 94 15.41 28.52 16.64
C ALA A 94 14.77 28.17 15.28
N ILE A 95 15.18 27.07 14.66
CA ILE A 95 14.66 26.61 13.37
C ILE A 95 13.18 26.21 13.50
N LEU A 96 12.83 25.36 14.47
CA LEU A 96 11.44 24.95 14.67
C LEU A 96 10.55 26.10 15.13
N SER A 97 11.09 26.98 15.98
CA SER A 97 10.39 28.21 16.37
C SER A 97 10.15 29.13 15.17
N CYS A 98 11.12 29.26 14.28
CA CYS A 98 11.00 30.02 13.04
C CYS A 98 9.95 29.41 12.10
N ILE A 99 10.01 28.10 11.86
CA ILE A 99 9.05 27.38 11.01
C ILE A 99 7.63 27.52 11.57
N ARG A 100 7.42 27.29 12.87
CA ARG A 100 6.10 27.46 13.51
C ARG A 100 5.58 28.89 13.38
N ARG A 101 6.43 29.89 13.59
CA ARG A 101 6.08 31.32 13.43
C ARG A 101 5.75 31.67 11.99
N LEU A 102 6.50 31.13 11.03
CA LEU A 102 6.29 31.35 9.61
C LEU A 102 4.94 30.78 9.19
N LEU A 103 4.61 29.56 9.62
CA LEU A 103 3.33 28.92 9.27
C LEU A 103 2.14 29.54 9.97
N SER A 104 2.23 29.90 11.25
CA SER A 104 1.16 30.64 11.90
C SER A 104 0.96 32.00 11.22
N SER A 105 2.05 32.65 10.77
CA SER A 105 1.96 33.87 9.99
C SER A 105 1.35 33.63 8.60
N MET A 106 1.63 32.51 7.94
CA MET A 106 1.02 32.14 6.65
C MET A 106 -0.49 31.90 6.82
N LEU A 107 -0.90 31.09 7.79
CA LEU A 107 -2.31 30.83 8.07
C LEU A 107 -3.11 32.11 8.38
N ALA A 108 -2.47 33.07 9.07
CA ALA A 108 -3.03 34.38 9.40
C ALA A 108 -3.10 35.37 8.22
N CYS A 109 -2.37 35.14 7.13
CA CYS A 109 -2.31 36.06 5.99
C CYS A 109 -3.56 35.98 5.11
N GLN A 110 -3.97 37.12 4.57
CA GLN A 110 -5.06 37.21 3.59
C GLN A 110 -4.70 36.54 2.25
N PHE A 111 -5.71 35.93 1.61
CA PHE A 111 -5.59 35.30 0.28
C PHE A 111 -4.98 36.22 -0.78
N LYS A 112 -5.24 37.53 -0.67
CA LYS A 112 -4.68 38.56 -1.55
C LYS A 112 -3.16 38.54 -1.62
N VAL A 113 -2.48 38.19 -0.53
CA VAL A 113 -1.01 38.10 -0.45
C VAL A 113 -0.50 36.95 -1.33
N TYR A 114 -1.16 35.79 -1.25
CA TYR A 114 -0.85 34.62 -2.07
C TYR A 114 -1.19 34.85 -3.54
N GLY A 115 -2.31 35.52 -3.81
CA GLY A 115 -2.69 35.91 -5.15
C GLY A 115 -1.65 36.84 -5.79
N LEU A 116 -1.15 37.82 -5.05
CA LEU A 116 -0.08 38.71 -5.53
C LEU A 116 1.23 37.97 -5.80
N PHE A 117 1.60 37.00 -4.94
CA PHE A 117 2.74 36.12 -5.18
C PHE A 117 2.58 35.32 -6.47
N LEU A 118 1.45 34.63 -6.66
CA LEU A 118 1.19 33.81 -7.86
C LEU A 118 1.11 34.66 -9.13
N PHE A 119 0.54 35.86 -9.04
CA PHE A 119 0.47 36.79 -10.16
C PHE A 119 1.88 37.21 -10.60
N SER A 120 2.69 37.70 -9.67
CA SER A 120 4.08 38.07 -9.95
C SER A 120 4.87 36.88 -10.50
N PHE A 121 4.77 35.72 -9.85
CA PHE A 121 5.39 34.47 -10.33
C PHE A 121 5.02 34.14 -11.77
N ALA A 122 3.72 34.12 -12.10
CA ALA A 122 3.26 33.78 -13.44
C ALA A 122 3.72 34.79 -14.50
N VAL A 123 3.69 36.09 -14.20
CA VAL A 123 4.15 37.14 -15.13
C VAL A 123 5.64 37.01 -15.41
N TYR A 124 6.47 36.90 -14.36
CA TYR A 124 7.91 36.78 -14.55
C TYR A 124 8.30 35.45 -15.20
N SER A 125 7.62 34.35 -14.88
CA SER A 125 7.82 33.09 -15.58
C SER A 125 7.40 33.14 -17.05
N ALA A 126 6.33 33.85 -17.40
CA ALA A 126 5.94 34.05 -18.79
C ALA A 126 6.99 34.87 -19.56
N ILE A 127 7.51 35.94 -18.96
CA ILE A 127 8.59 36.76 -19.54
C ILE A 127 9.83 35.89 -19.79
N VAL A 128 10.25 35.10 -18.79
CA VAL A 128 11.39 34.19 -18.91
C VAL A 128 11.16 33.14 -19.99
N TYR A 129 9.96 32.59 -20.09
CA TYR A 129 9.63 31.59 -21.11
C TYR A 129 9.68 32.17 -22.53
N VAL A 130 9.13 33.37 -22.74
CA VAL A 130 9.23 34.11 -24.02
C VAL A 130 10.69 34.42 -24.34
N PHE A 131 11.47 34.86 -23.35
CA PHE A 131 12.89 35.13 -23.51
C PHE A 131 13.66 33.88 -23.97
N ARG A 132 13.39 32.70 -23.39
CA ARG A 132 14.03 31.44 -23.79
C ARG A 132 13.67 31.01 -25.22
N ILE A 133 12.44 31.26 -25.66
CA ILE A 133 12.00 30.95 -27.03
C ILE A 133 12.68 31.86 -28.06
N PHE A 134 12.68 33.18 -27.84
CA PHE A 134 13.05 34.14 -28.90
C PHE A 134 14.51 34.61 -28.87
N LEU A 135 15.25 34.44 -27.76
CA LEU A 135 16.57 35.05 -27.59
C LEU A 135 17.71 34.05 -27.38
N ILE A 136 17.44 32.81 -26.99
CA ILE A 136 18.48 31.80 -26.68
C ILE A 136 18.37 30.57 -27.60
N ASP A 137 17.28 30.39 -28.37
CA ASP A 137 17.00 29.17 -29.16
C ASP A 137 17.15 27.87 -28.35
N ASP A 138 16.99 27.95 -27.02
CA ASP A 138 17.20 26.85 -26.08
C ASP A 138 16.01 25.88 -26.04
N VAL A 139 14.87 26.28 -26.63
CA VAL A 139 13.62 25.51 -26.60
C VAL A 139 13.10 25.34 -28.03
N PRO A 140 13.36 24.19 -28.69
CA PRO A 140 13.01 23.98 -30.09
C PRO A 140 11.50 23.79 -30.34
N THR A 141 10.70 23.57 -29.30
CA THR A 141 9.24 23.37 -29.40
C THR A 141 8.49 23.97 -28.21
N ILE A 142 7.32 24.56 -28.48
CA ILE A 142 6.46 25.13 -27.43
C ILE A 142 5.95 24.01 -26.50
N ASP A 143 6.46 23.99 -25.26
CA ASP A 143 5.95 23.14 -24.19
C ASP A 143 4.55 23.59 -23.71
N ALA A 144 3.52 22.85 -24.15
CA ALA A 144 2.13 23.07 -23.74
C ALA A 144 1.93 22.97 -22.21
N GLY A 145 2.72 22.14 -21.51
CA GLY A 145 2.60 21.95 -20.06
C GLY A 145 2.93 23.23 -19.28
N THR A 146 4.00 23.92 -19.68
CA THR A 146 4.38 25.21 -19.10
C THR A 146 3.32 26.28 -19.34
N ILE A 147 2.78 26.38 -20.56
CA ILE A 147 1.73 27.36 -20.88
C ILE A 147 0.49 27.13 -20.02
N VAL A 148 -0.02 25.89 -19.98
CA VAL A 148 -1.19 25.55 -19.17
C VAL A 148 -0.96 25.88 -17.69
N THR A 149 0.23 25.58 -17.17
CA THR A 149 0.60 25.90 -15.78
C THR A 149 0.54 27.40 -15.52
N LEU A 150 1.10 28.23 -16.40
CA LEU A 150 1.09 29.69 -16.25
C LEU A 150 -0.32 30.25 -16.34
N VAL A 151 -1.13 29.80 -17.30
CA VAL A 151 -2.54 30.22 -17.45
C VAL A 151 -3.35 29.88 -16.20
N LEU A 152 -3.24 28.65 -15.70
CA LEU A 152 -3.94 28.23 -14.47
C LEU A 152 -3.47 29.04 -13.26
N THR A 153 -2.18 29.37 -13.19
CA THR A 153 -1.62 30.18 -12.10
C THR A 153 -2.12 31.63 -12.14
N VAL A 154 -2.25 32.22 -13.33
CA VAL A 154 -2.87 33.55 -13.50
C VAL A 154 -4.34 33.51 -13.07
N ILE A 155 -5.11 32.51 -13.53
CA ILE A 155 -6.53 32.38 -13.15
C ILE A 155 -6.68 32.25 -11.63
N ALA A 156 -5.87 31.39 -11.00
CA ALA A 156 -5.85 31.25 -9.54
C ALA A 156 -5.49 32.57 -8.86
N SER A 157 -4.47 33.28 -9.36
CA SER A 157 -4.02 34.55 -8.78
C SER A 157 -5.12 35.62 -8.74
N VAL A 158 -5.89 35.78 -9.83
CA VAL A 158 -6.98 36.77 -9.92
C VAL A 158 -8.09 36.45 -8.92
N GLY A 159 -8.45 35.17 -8.81
CA GLY A 159 -9.43 34.70 -7.82
C GLY A 159 -8.98 34.98 -6.39
N MET A 160 -7.70 34.75 -6.09
CA MET A 160 -7.14 34.98 -4.74
C MET A 160 -6.99 36.46 -4.40
N ILE A 161 -6.62 37.33 -5.35
CA ILE A 161 -6.49 38.79 -5.14
C ILE A 161 -7.83 39.43 -4.75
N SER A 162 -8.93 38.89 -5.27
CA SER A 162 -10.28 39.40 -5.04
C SER A 162 -10.85 39.00 -3.67
N SER A 163 -10.26 38.00 -3.00
CA SER A 163 -10.73 37.49 -1.71
C SER A 163 -10.13 38.26 -0.53
N ARG A 164 -10.97 38.56 0.47
CA ARG A 164 -10.55 39.16 1.75
C ARG A 164 -10.34 38.15 2.87
N HIS A 165 -10.64 36.87 2.63
CA HIS A 165 -10.48 35.83 3.65
C HIS A 165 -9.00 35.57 3.96
N THR A 166 -8.70 35.23 5.21
CA THR A 166 -7.40 34.66 5.60
C THR A 166 -7.24 33.25 5.06
N LEU A 167 -5.99 32.76 4.98
CA LEU A 167 -5.71 31.39 4.56
C LEU A 167 -6.44 30.39 5.48
N ALA A 168 -6.33 30.57 6.79
CA ALA A 168 -7.05 29.76 7.77
C ALA A 168 -8.56 29.82 7.59
N GLY A 169 -9.13 31.03 7.44
CA GLY A 169 -10.57 31.22 7.25
C GLY A 169 -11.10 30.51 6.00
N ALA A 170 -10.42 30.62 4.86
CA ALA A 170 -10.89 29.96 3.65
C ALA A 170 -10.67 28.43 3.68
N LEU A 171 -9.61 27.94 4.34
CA LEU A 171 -9.41 26.50 4.54
C LEU A 171 -10.51 25.89 5.43
N LEU A 172 -10.96 26.62 6.46
CA LEU A 172 -12.06 26.19 7.34
C LEU A 172 -13.42 26.23 6.63
N GLN A 173 -13.68 27.25 5.81
CA GLN A 173 -14.95 27.40 5.08
C GLN A 173 -15.07 26.46 3.87
N SER A 174 -13.95 26.10 3.23
CA SER A 174 -13.96 25.19 2.09
C SER A 174 -14.25 23.76 2.55
N SER A 175 -15.33 23.17 2.02
CA SER A 175 -15.67 21.76 2.27
C SER A 175 -14.55 20.80 1.88
N SER A 176 -13.92 21.00 0.71
CA SER A 176 -12.82 20.16 0.22
C SER A 176 -11.53 20.30 1.05
N ALA A 177 -11.10 21.53 1.34
CA ALA A 177 -9.88 21.76 2.12
C ALA A 177 -10.04 21.31 3.58
N SER A 178 -11.20 21.58 4.20
CA SER A 178 -11.54 21.12 5.55
C SER A 178 -11.55 19.59 5.63
N PHE A 179 -12.15 18.92 4.65
CA PHE A 179 -12.07 17.46 4.53
C PHE A 179 -10.62 16.98 4.43
N PHE A 180 -9.81 17.56 3.54
CA PHE A 180 -8.41 17.13 3.39
C PHE A 180 -7.58 17.37 4.65
N LEU A 181 -7.66 18.55 5.26
CA LEU A 181 -6.79 18.90 6.39
C LEU A 181 -7.18 18.15 7.67
N PHE A 182 -8.48 17.99 7.93
CA PHE A 182 -8.95 17.45 9.20
C PHE A 182 -9.27 15.95 9.11
N GLU A 183 -9.99 15.53 8.06
CA GLU A 183 -10.41 14.14 7.89
C GLU A 183 -9.32 13.26 7.26
N VAL A 184 -8.48 13.81 6.37
CA VAL A 184 -7.40 13.04 5.71
C VAL A 184 -6.08 13.25 6.46
N ALA A 185 -5.63 14.50 6.64
CA ALA A 185 -4.34 14.81 7.26
C ALA A 185 -4.36 14.78 8.79
N GLY A 186 -5.53 14.76 9.43
CA GLY A 186 -5.63 14.62 10.89
C GLY A 186 -5.17 15.81 11.69
N LEU A 187 -5.17 17.00 11.08
CA LEU A 187 -4.79 18.21 11.79
C LEU A 187 -5.90 18.62 12.76
N ARG A 188 -5.52 19.29 13.84
CA ARG A 188 -6.49 19.81 14.82
C ARG A 188 -7.07 21.13 14.32
N ARG A 189 -8.41 21.23 14.27
CA ARG A 189 -9.13 22.45 13.85
C ARG A 189 -8.74 23.69 14.66
N GLU A 190 -8.54 23.52 15.96
CA GLU A 190 -8.11 24.57 16.89
C GLU A 190 -6.84 25.31 16.45
N THR A 191 -5.94 24.66 15.70
CA THR A 191 -4.72 25.31 15.20
C THR A 191 -5.03 26.39 14.17
N PHE A 192 -6.12 26.21 13.41
CA PHE A 192 -6.56 27.12 12.37
C PHE A 192 -7.54 28.16 12.93
N ASP A 193 -8.40 27.77 13.87
CA ASP A 193 -9.34 28.71 14.53
C ASP A 193 -8.59 29.80 15.32
N ASN A 194 -7.44 29.45 15.91
CA ASN A 194 -6.60 30.39 16.66
C ASN A 194 -5.64 31.21 15.78
N ALA A 195 -5.66 31.01 14.46
CA ALA A 195 -4.87 31.82 13.54
C ALA A 195 -5.53 33.20 13.42
N GLY A 196 -5.14 34.14 14.29
CA GLY A 196 -5.62 35.52 14.24
C GLY A 196 -5.37 36.19 12.89
N GLU A 197 -6.00 37.33 12.64
CA GLU A 197 -5.86 38.03 11.36
C GLU A 197 -4.59 38.90 11.31
N ARG A 198 -3.87 38.83 10.18
CA ARG A 198 -2.74 39.73 9.91
C ARG A 198 -2.83 40.29 8.49
N GLU A 199 -2.62 41.60 8.36
CA GLU A 199 -2.31 42.19 7.07
C GLU A 199 -0.94 41.68 6.61
N GLY A 200 -0.93 40.87 5.55
CA GLY A 200 0.31 40.34 5.02
C GLY A 200 1.11 41.39 4.26
N ARG A 201 2.43 41.21 4.20
CA ARG A 201 3.35 42.15 3.55
C ARG A 201 3.33 41.95 2.03
N TYR A 202 2.48 42.69 1.33
CA TYR A 202 2.30 42.61 -0.13
C TYR A 202 3.62 42.73 -0.91
N ASN A 203 4.50 43.66 -0.52
CA ASN A 203 5.79 43.87 -1.18
C ASN A 203 6.66 42.61 -1.14
N ILE A 204 6.67 41.88 -0.01
CA ILE A 204 7.44 40.64 0.11
C ILE A 204 6.86 39.57 -0.79
N ALA A 205 5.54 39.43 -0.85
CA ALA A 205 4.89 38.46 -1.72
C ALA A 205 5.18 38.73 -3.20
N PHE A 206 5.14 39.99 -3.64
CA PHE A 206 5.49 40.38 -5.00
C PHE A 206 6.96 40.07 -5.35
N ILE A 207 7.90 40.44 -4.45
CA ILE A 207 9.33 40.17 -4.63
C ILE A 207 9.61 38.67 -4.68
N LEU A 208 9.02 37.89 -3.77
CA LEU A 208 9.17 36.43 -3.80
C LEU A 208 8.61 35.86 -5.10
N GLY A 209 7.43 36.32 -5.54
CA GLY A 209 6.84 35.89 -6.81
C GLY A 209 7.81 36.15 -7.98
N MET A 210 8.40 37.34 -8.03
CA MET A 210 9.41 37.69 -9.04
C MET A 210 10.64 36.78 -8.97
N LEU A 211 11.19 36.54 -7.78
CA LEU A 211 12.37 35.69 -7.60
C LEU A 211 12.11 34.25 -8.05
N PHE A 212 10.98 33.67 -7.66
CA PHE A 212 10.58 32.34 -8.13
C PHE A 212 10.25 32.34 -9.63
N GLY A 213 9.72 33.44 -10.16
CA GLY A 213 9.47 33.61 -11.59
C GLY A 213 10.78 33.63 -12.39
N ILE A 214 11.81 34.30 -11.89
CA ILE A 214 13.15 34.29 -12.50
C ILE A 214 13.78 32.89 -12.38
N LEU A 215 13.61 32.21 -11.25
CA LEU A 215 14.07 30.83 -11.07
C LEU A 215 13.51 29.87 -12.12
N SER A 216 12.36 30.21 -12.72
CA SER A 216 11.78 29.41 -13.80
C SER A 216 12.62 29.32 -15.07
N TYR A 217 13.69 30.12 -15.16
CA TYR A 217 14.72 29.98 -16.19
C TYR A 217 15.39 28.60 -16.12
N PHE A 218 15.70 28.13 -14.90
CA PHE A 218 16.41 26.86 -14.67
C PHE A 218 15.47 25.67 -14.45
N ILE A 219 14.28 25.92 -13.90
CA ILE A 219 13.35 24.87 -13.46
C ILE A 219 11.97 25.18 -14.02
N ALA A 220 11.31 24.23 -14.69
CA ALA A 220 9.98 24.51 -15.23
C ALA A 220 9.00 24.99 -14.12
N PRO A 221 8.13 25.99 -14.39
CA PRO A 221 7.23 26.58 -13.38
C PRO A 221 6.41 25.54 -12.59
N MET A 222 6.01 24.45 -13.25
CA MET A 222 5.28 23.36 -12.63
C MET A 222 6.06 22.71 -11.47
N TRP A 223 7.35 22.43 -11.66
CA TRP A 223 8.20 21.83 -10.63
C TRP A 223 8.45 22.77 -9.45
N ILE A 224 8.49 24.08 -9.69
CA ILE A 224 8.58 25.09 -8.62
C ILE A 224 7.32 25.04 -7.74
N LEU A 225 6.13 25.03 -8.35
CA LEU A 225 4.86 24.94 -7.62
C LEU A 225 4.72 23.60 -6.87
N ILE A 226 5.12 22.49 -7.51
CA ILE A 226 5.17 21.17 -6.86
C ILE A 226 6.14 21.19 -5.68
N GLY A 227 7.31 21.82 -5.81
CA GLY A 227 8.29 21.98 -4.74
C GLY A 227 7.73 22.75 -3.55
N LEU A 228 7.03 23.87 -3.79
CA LEU A 228 6.36 24.64 -2.73
C LEU A 228 5.29 23.80 -2.01
N GLY A 229 4.47 23.05 -2.77
CA GLY A 229 3.51 22.09 -2.19
C GLY A 229 4.20 20.97 -1.39
N GLY A 230 5.33 20.46 -1.88
CA GLY A 230 6.16 19.46 -1.22
C GLY A 230 6.72 19.93 0.11
N LEU A 231 7.13 21.20 0.23
CA LEU A 231 7.57 21.79 1.51
C LEU A 231 6.44 21.84 2.53
N ILE A 232 5.22 22.19 2.10
CA ILE A 232 4.04 22.16 2.97
C ILE A 232 3.76 20.73 3.42
N ALA A 233 3.74 19.76 2.50
CA ALA A 233 3.53 18.35 2.82
C ALA A 233 4.61 17.82 3.78
N ALA A 234 5.88 18.14 3.56
CA ALA A 234 6.98 17.77 4.46
C ALA A 234 6.76 18.32 5.88
N TYR A 235 6.35 19.58 6.01
CA TYR A 235 5.98 20.13 7.30
C TYR A 235 4.81 19.39 7.95
N LEU A 236 3.77 19.05 7.19
CA LEU A 236 2.64 18.27 7.71
C LEU A 236 3.09 16.90 8.22
N VAL A 237 4.03 16.22 7.53
CA VAL A 237 4.61 14.95 7.99
C VAL A 237 5.44 15.14 9.27
N LEU A 238 6.19 16.23 9.38
CA LEU A 238 6.88 16.57 10.63
C LEU A 238 5.90 16.76 11.79
N CYS A 239 4.75 17.39 11.52
CA CYS A 239 3.66 17.59 12.47
C CYS A 239 2.87 16.32 12.79
N SER A 240 2.66 15.43 11.83
CA SER A 240 2.02 14.13 12.00
C SER A 240 2.69 13.11 11.08
N PRO A 241 3.62 12.29 11.61
CA PRO A 241 4.25 11.25 10.80
C PRO A 241 3.25 10.19 10.29
N GLU A 242 2.10 10.02 10.95
CA GLU A 242 1.00 9.18 10.46
C GLU A 242 0.51 9.63 9.08
N PHE A 243 0.40 10.95 8.85
CA PHE A 243 0.09 11.51 7.54
C PHE A 243 1.17 11.17 6.50
N GLY A 244 2.44 11.08 6.92
CA GLY A 244 3.53 10.63 6.05
C GLY A 244 3.33 9.22 5.53
N VAL A 245 2.94 8.29 6.41
CA VAL A 245 2.60 6.91 6.03
C VAL A 245 1.44 6.87 5.03
N LEU A 246 0.39 7.64 5.29
CA LEU A 246 -0.76 7.76 4.37
C LEU A 246 -0.33 8.30 3.00
N MET A 247 0.47 9.37 2.97
CA MET A 247 0.98 9.96 1.73
C MET A 247 1.84 8.97 0.94
N ILE A 248 2.70 8.21 1.62
CA ILE A 248 3.49 7.15 0.98
C ILE A 248 2.56 6.12 0.32
N MET A 249 1.54 5.61 1.02
CA MET A 249 0.59 4.64 0.47
C MET A 249 -0.22 5.17 -0.72
N VAL A 250 -0.58 6.45 -0.71
CA VAL A 250 -1.34 7.09 -1.80
C VAL A 250 -0.46 7.37 -3.02
N LEU A 251 0.76 7.84 -2.81
CA LEU A 251 1.69 8.22 -3.88
C LEU A 251 2.50 7.04 -4.43
N LEU A 252 2.58 5.92 -3.71
CA LEU A 252 3.33 4.71 -4.10
C LEU A 252 3.19 4.31 -5.57
N PRO A 253 1.97 4.21 -6.16
CA PRO A 253 1.86 3.72 -7.52
C PRO A 253 2.36 4.72 -8.58
N VAL A 254 2.44 6.02 -8.26
CA VAL A 254 2.80 7.08 -9.22
C VAL A 254 4.19 7.66 -8.99
N ALA A 255 4.70 7.60 -7.75
CA ALA A 255 5.96 8.23 -7.39
C ALA A 255 7.17 7.39 -7.85
N PRO A 256 8.26 8.05 -8.29
CA PRO A 256 9.50 7.36 -8.61
C PRO A 256 10.11 6.72 -7.37
N THR A 257 10.84 5.62 -7.55
CA THR A 257 11.43 4.84 -6.45
C THR A 257 12.27 5.69 -5.50
N MET A 258 13.15 6.56 -6.01
CA MET A 258 13.99 7.42 -5.17
C MET A 258 13.17 8.47 -4.40
N GLY A 259 12.05 8.93 -4.98
CA GLY A 259 11.10 9.81 -4.28
C GLY A 259 10.43 9.09 -3.11
N LEU A 260 10.06 7.82 -3.27
CA LEU A 260 9.53 6.99 -2.20
C LEU A 260 10.57 6.69 -1.12
N VAL A 261 11.83 6.44 -1.50
CA VAL A 261 12.94 6.27 -0.54
C VAL A 261 13.09 7.54 0.30
N ALA A 262 13.13 8.71 -0.34
CA ALA A 262 13.20 9.98 0.36
C ALA A 262 11.99 10.20 1.29
N ALA A 263 10.78 9.87 0.84
CA ALA A 263 9.57 9.99 1.66
C ALA A 263 9.58 9.07 2.89
N VAL A 264 9.98 7.80 2.73
CA VAL A 264 10.10 6.84 3.84
C VAL A 264 11.17 7.28 4.83
N LEU A 265 12.36 7.66 4.36
CA LEU A 265 13.45 8.12 5.23
C LEU A 265 13.09 9.44 5.95
N TYR A 266 12.42 10.37 5.27
CA TYR A 266 11.94 11.60 5.89
C TYR A 266 10.87 11.32 6.96
N CYS A 267 9.92 10.43 6.67
CA CYS A 267 8.92 9.99 7.64
C CYS A 267 9.59 9.29 8.85
N ALA A 268 10.63 8.46 8.59
CA ALA A 268 11.42 7.82 9.64
C ALA A 268 12.16 8.83 10.50
N LEU A 269 12.80 9.83 9.90
CA LEU A 269 13.43 10.93 10.62
C LEU A 269 12.41 11.68 11.50
N CYS A 270 11.24 12.02 10.97
CA CYS A 270 10.18 12.68 11.73
C CYS A 270 9.69 11.83 12.92
N PHE A 271 9.53 10.53 12.71
CA PHE A 271 9.20 9.57 13.78
C PHE A 271 10.31 9.53 14.85
N LEU A 272 11.58 9.42 14.43
CA LEU A 272 12.73 9.34 15.33
C LEU A 272 12.87 10.61 16.17
N LEU A 273 12.71 11.79 15.56
CA LEU A 273 12.70 13.08 16.27
C LEU A 273 11.61 13.12 17.34
N LYS A 274 10.39 12.65 17.01
CA LYS A 274 9.29 12.59 17.99
C LYS A 274 9.48 11.53 19.06
N LEU A 275 10.11 10.40 18.74
CA LEU A 275 10.50 9.36 19.68
C LEU A 275 11.53 9.88 20.69
N MET A 276 12.54 10.61 20.20
CA MET A 276 13.55 11.28 21.02
C MET A 276 12.94 12.36 21.91
N CYS A 277 11.94 13.10 21.41
CA CYS A 277 11.19 14.09 22.19
C CYS A 277 10.18 13.48 23.19
N GLY A 278 10.07 12.16 23.29
CA GLY A 278 9.11 11.48 24.17
C GLY A 278 7.64 11.57 23.73
N LYS A 279 7.35 12.11 22.54
CA LYS A 279 5.99 12.25 21.98
C LYS A 279 5.48 10.95 21.33
N ARG A 280 6.36 9.97 21.16
CA ARG A 280 6.07 8.64 20.63
C ARG A 280 6.81 7.59 21.44
N SER A 281 6.29 6.37 21.42
CA SER A 281 6.91 5.19 22.04
C SER A 281 7.11 4.10 20.99
N LEU A 282 8.17 3.32 21.14
CA LEU A 282 8.47 2.20 20.27
C LEU A 282 8.01 0.91 20.97
N LYS A 283 7.18 0.10 20.29
CA LYS A 283 6.69 -1.18 20.81
C LYS A 283 7.11 -2.30 19.84
N PHE A 284 8.00 -3.19 20.28
CA PHE A 284 8.40 -4.40 19.54
C PHE A 284 7.61 -5.62 20.03
N ASP A 285 7.01 -6.36 19.11
CA ASP A 285 6.51 -7.72 19.32
C ASP A 285 7.42 -8.76 18.63
N LEU A 286 7.14 -10.05 18.86
CA LEU A 286 7.88 -11.17 18.28
C LEU A 286 8.06 -11.07 16.75
N LEU A 287 6.98 -10.82 16.01
CA LEU A 287 7.03 -10.64 14.55
C LEU A 287 7.93 -9.46 14.13
N ASP A 288 7.89 -8.35 14.87
CA ASP A 288 8.74 -7.18 14.58
C ASP A 288 10.22 -7.54 14.73
N GLY A 289 10.55 -8.40 15.72
CA GLY A 289 11.89 -8.95 15.91
C GLY A 289 12.33 -9.84 14.76
N THR A 290 11.47 -10.75 14.29
CA THR A 290 11.81 -11.63 13.15
C THR A 290 12.02 -10.84 11.86
N ILE A 291 11.19 -9.83 11.60
CA ILE A 291 11.36 -8.94 10.44
C ILE A 291 12.65 -8.12 10.57
N PHE A 292 13.01 -7.69 11.78
CA PHE A 292 14.29 -7.01 12.02
C PHE A 292 15.48 -7.93 11.73
N VAL A 293 15.43 -9.20 12.15
CA VAL A 293 16.45 -10.20 11.79
C VAL A 293 16.52 -10.39 10.27
N PHE A 294 15.38 -10.52 9.59
CA PHE A 294 15.35 -10.60 8.13
C PHE A 294 16.01 -9.37 7.47
N MET A 295 15.73 -8.16 7.99
CA MET A 295 16.35 -6.93 7.52
C MET A 295 17.87 -6.93 7.70
N LEU A 296 18.37 -7.47 8.83
CA LEU A 296 19.82 -7.64 9.05
C LEU A 296 20.44 -8.63 8.07
N MET A 297 19.74 -9.72 7.75
CA MET A 297 20.19 -10.67 6.72
C MET A 297 20.24 -10.02 5.34
N MET A 298 19.28 -9.15 5.02
CA MET A 298 19.33 -8.36 3.78
C MET A 298 20.55 -7.44 3.76
N ILE A 299 20.87 -6.77 4.88
CA ILE A 299 22.11 -5.96 4.97
C ILE A 299 23.34 -6.85 4.76
N GLY A 300 23.41 -8.01 5.42
CA GLY A 300 24.49 -8.97 5.26
C GLY A 300 24.69 -9.40 3.81
N GLY A 301 23.61 -9.76 3.12
CA GLY A 301 23.64 -10.18 1.71
C GLY A 301 24.11 -9.07 0.76
N GLY A 302 23.81 -7.80 1.04
CA GLY A 302 24.31 -6.69 0.24
C GLY A 302 25.80 -6.38 0.47
N LEU A 303 26.31 -6.62 1.68
CA LEU A 303 27.71 -6.36 2.04
C LEU A 303 28.67 -7.50 1.65
N VAL A 304 28.19 -8.74 1.70
CA VAL A 304 28.97 -9.96 1.39
C VAL A 304 28.80 -10.38 -0.08
N ALA A 305 28.05 -9.61 -0.86
CA ALA A 305 27.73 -9.89 -2.26
C ALA A 305 28.98 -10.08 -3.15
N ALA A 306 28.83 -10.90 -4.19
CA ALA A 306 29.85 -11.09 -5.21
C ALA A 306 30.15 -9.82 -6.04
N SER A 307 29.25 -8.82 -5.99
CA SER A 307 29.37 -7.57 -6.73
C SER A 307 28.99 -6.37 -5.87
N SER A 308 29.70 -5.25 -6.06
CA SER A 308 29.35 -3.96 -5.48
C SER A 308 27.99 -3.43 -5.99
N ALA A 309 27.48 -3.99 -7.09
CA ALA A 309 26.15 -3.69 -7.62
C ALA A 309 25.02 -3.99 -6.60
N SER A 310 25.22 -4.88 -5.63
CA SER A 310 24.23 -5.21 -4.60
C SER A 310 24.01 -4.12 -3.54
N ILE A 311 24.93 -3.17 -3.38
CA ILE A 311 24.84 -2.15 -2.32
C ILE A 311 23.62 -1.25 -2.52
N LYS A 312 23.37 -0.77 -3.73
CA LYS A 312 22.24 0.13 -4.01
C LYS A 312 20.88 -0.57 -3.81
N PRO A 313 20.62 -1.76 -4.40
CA PRO A 313 19.40 -2.53 -4.11
C PRO A 313 19.21 -2.82 -2.62
N MET A 314 20.27 -3.22 -1.92
CA MET A 314 20.23 -3.45 -0.47
C MET A 314 19.76 -2.20 0.28
N LEU A 315 20.34 -1.03 0.02
CA LEU A 315 19.95 0.22 0.67
C LEU A 315 18.48 0.58 0.42
N VAL A 316 17.99 0.37 -0.81
CA VAL A 316 16.58 0.62 -1.16
C VAL A 316 15.65 -0.35 -0.44
N TYR A 317 15.96 -1.65 -0.42
CA TYR A 317 15.17 -2.64 0.30
C TYR A 317 15.14 -2.37 1.80
N VAL A 318 16.27 -2.06 2.43
CA VAL A 318 16.32 -1.71 3.85
C VAL A 318 15.50 -0.46 4.13
N ALA A 319 15.62 0.58 3.30
CA ALA A 319 14.81 1.79 3.44
C ALA A 319 13.31 1.49 3.36
N PHE A 320 12.89 0.59 2.47
CA PHE A 320 11.47 0.22 2.34
C PHE A 320 10.98 -0.72 3.45
N MET A 321 11.84 -1.58 4.00
CA MET A 321 11.53 -2.36 5.20
C MET A 321 11.33 -1.46 6.43
N VAL A 322 11.98 -0.29 6.51
CA VAL A 322 11.66 0.72 7.54
C VAL A 322 10.19 1.15 7.47
N GLY A 323 9.58 1.14 6.28
CA GLY A 323 8.15 1.38 6.07
C GLY A 323 7.25 0.49 6.93
N TYR A 324 7.59 -0.81 7.09
CA TYR A 324 6.87 -1.71 7.99
C TYR A 324 6.88 -1.18 9.44
N PHE A 325 8.07 -0.85 9.96
CA PHE A 325 8.22 -0.38 11.33
C PHE A 325 7.53 0.97 11.57
N LEU A 326 7.49 1.84 10.55
CA LEU A 326 6.74 3.08 10.61
C LEU A 326 5.25 2.81 10.78
N VAL A 327 4.66 1.95 9.94
CA VAL A 327 3.23 1.63 10.02
C VAL A 327 2.87 1.05 11.39
N VAL A 328 3.62 0.05 11.88
CA VAL A 328 3.34 -0.63 13.15
C VAL A 328 3.43 0.32 14.35
N ASN A 329 4.33 1.29 14.32
CA ASN A 329 4.55 2.20 15.45
C ASN A 329 3.72 3.50 15.37
N LEU A 330 3.31 3.92 14.18
CA LEU A 330 2.55 5.16 13.97
C LEU A 330 1.04 4.93 13.91
N ILE A 331 0.59 3.86 13.26
CA ILE A 331 -0.84 3.60 13.06
C ILE A 331 -1.39 2.86 14.29
N ARG A 332 -1.81 3.63 15.30
CA ARG A 332 -2.31 3.12 16.59
C ARG A 332 -3.75 3.50 16.92
N SER A 333 -4.41 4.27 16.06
CA SER A 333 -5.83 4.58 16.20
C SER A 333 -6.65 3.98 15.07
N ARG A 334 -7.91 3.67 15.37
CA ARG A 334 -8.89 3.19 14.37
C ARG A 334 -9.06 4.18 13.23
N GLU A 335 -8.99 5.47 13.53
CA GLU A 335 -9.09 6.53 12.54
C GLU A 335 -7.93 6.49 11.54
N TRP A 336 -6.68 6.43 12.00
CA TRP A 336 -5.52 6.35 11.10
C TRP A 336 -5.50 5.06 10.29
N LEU A 337 -5.90 3.94 10.90
CA LEU A 337 -6.06 2.67 10.20
C LEU A 337 -7.07 2.80 9.04
N ASN A 338 -8.25 3.35 9.30
CA ASN A 338 -9.27 3.58 8.28
C ASN A 338 -8.78 4.52 7.17
N ARG A 339 -8.06 5.59 7.51
CA ARG A 339 -7.49 6.52 6.52
C ARG A 339 -6.49 5.83 5.60
N CYS A 340 -5.58 5.01 6.14
CA CYS A 340 -4.65 4.22 5.34
C CYS A 340 -5.39 3.24 4.41
N VAL A 341 -6.40 2.54 4.92
CA VAL A 341 -7.23 1.62 4.12
C VAL A 341 -7.92 2.34 2.97
N VAL A 342 -8.57 3.48 3.25
CA VAL A 342 -9.23 4.29 2.22
C VAL A 342 -8.21 4.85 1.23
N GLY A 343 -7.04 5.30 1.71
CA GLY A 343 -5.97 5.83 0.87
C GLY A 343 -5.42 4.80 -0.12
N VAL A 344 -5.19 3.56 0.34
CA VAL A 344 -4.79 2.45 -0.53
C VAL A 344 -5.88 2.12 -1.54
N ILE A 345 -7.13 1.96 -1.12
CA ILE A 345 -8.26 1.69 -2.05
C ILE A 345 -8.37 2.81 -3.10
N PHE A 346 -8.23 4.07 -2.67
CA PHE A 346 -8.28 5.22 -3.55
C PHE A 346 -7.16 5.21 -4.59
N SER A 347 -5.90 5.05 -4.17
CA SER A 347 -4.77 5.01 -5.10
C SER A 347 -4.86 3.81 -6.05
N THR A 348 -5.29 2.65 -5.56
CA THR A 348 -5.51 1.47 -6.42
C THR A 348 -6.62 1.67 -7.44
N THR A 349 -7.70 2.36 -7.06
CA THR A 349 -8.80 2.68 -7.98
C THR A 349 -8.34 3.63 -9.07
N LEU A 350 -7.53 4.66 -8.74
CA LEU A 350 -6.99 5.59 -9.73
C LEU A 350 -6.06 4.90 -10.74
N VAL A 351 -5.18 4.02 -10.26
CA VAL A 351 -4.27 3.24 -11.11
C VAL A 351 -5.05 2.28 -12.01
N SER A 352 -6.13 1.68 -11.49
CA SER A 352 -7.01 0.81 -12.27
C SER A 352 -7.76 1.58 -13.34
N LEU A 353 -8.27 2.77 -13.02
CA LEU A 353 -8.91 3.67 -13.99
C LEU A 353 -7.94 4.06 -15.11
N TYR A 354 -6.70 4.43 -14.76
CA TYR A 354 -5.67 4.76 -15.75
C TYR A 354 -5.31 3.55 -16.61
N GLY A 355 -5.16 2.36 -16.03
CA GLY A 355 -4.88 1.13 -16.77
C GLY A 355 -6.01 0.74 -17.73
N LEU A 356 -7.27 0.87 -17.30
CA LEU A 356 -8.42 0.64 -18.19
C LEU A 356 -8.49 1.71 -19.29
N TYR A 357 -8.17 2.96 -18.99
CA TYR A 357 -8.05 4.01 -20.00
C TYR A 357 -7.00 3.65 -21.06
N GLN A 358 -5.81 3.19 -20.66
CA GLN A 358 -4.78 2.74 -21.61
C GLN A 358 -5.29 1.60 -22.52
N ASN A 359 -6.05 0.66 -21.94
CA ASN A 359 -6.63 -0.47 -22.67
C ASN A 359 -7.58 -0.05 -23.79
N PHE A 360 -8.48 0.91 -23.53
CA PHE A 360 -9.52 1.31 -24.49
C PHE A 360 -9.10 2.44 -25.44
N PHE A 361 -8.11 3.26 -25.06
CA PHE A 361 -7.72 4.47 -25.81
C PHE A 361 -6.32 4.39 -26.42
N GLY A 362 -5.70 3.20 -26.46
CA GLY A 362 -4.60 2.91 -27.40
C GLY A 362 -3.18 3.28 -26.96
N THR A 363 -2.90 3.38 -25.66
CA THR A 363 -1.52 3.55 -25.13
C THR A 363 -0.97 2.24 -24.54
N ILE A 364 -1.27 1.11 -25.19
CA ILE A 364 -0.80 -0.18 -24.71
C ILE A 364 0.65 -0.39 -25.16
N GLU A 365 1.56 -0.55 -24.22
CA GLU A 365 2.95 -0.92 -24.50
C GLU A 365 3.01 -2.36 -25.04
N GLN A 366 3.51 -2.50 -26.27
CA GLN A 366 3.65 -3.77 -26.99
C GLN A 366 4.93 -4.55 -26.57
N THR A 367 5.81 -3.95 -25.75
CA THR A 367 7.15 -4.46 -25.43
C THR A 367 7.18 -5.83 -24.74
N TRP A 368 6.07 -6.26 -24.12
CA TRP A 368 5.96 -7.54 -23.41
C TRP A 368 5.17 -8.61 -24.19
N GLN A 369 5.06 -8.47 -25.51
CA GLN A 369 4.45 -9.44 -26.41
C GLN A 369 5.52 -10.04 -27.33
N ASP A 370 5.67 -11.37 -27.34
CA ASP A 370 6.26 -12.05 -28.48
C ASP A 370 5.25 -11.99 -29.63
N SER A 371 5.49 -11.10 -30.59
CA SER A 371 4.61 -10.85 -31.75
C SER A 371 4.43 -12.09 -32.64
N ASP A 372 5.27 -13.11 -32.50
CA ASP A 372 5.19 -14.34 -33.27
C ASP A 372 4.28 -15.43 -32.65
N MET A 373 3.83 -15.28 -31.40
CA MET A 373 3.10 -16.35 -30.67
C MET A 373 1.71 -15.98 -30.13
N PHE A 374 1.32 -14.70 -30.08
CA PHE A 374 0.03 -14.28 -29.50
C PHE A 374 -0.72 -13.29 -30.41
N SER A 375 -1.28 -13.77 -31.53
CA SER A 375 -2.05 -12.96 -32.48
C SER A 375 -3.44 -12.49 -31.98
N GLU A 376 -3.91 -12.98 -30.82
CA GLU A 376 -5.29 -12.74 -30.33
C GLU A 376 -5.40 -11.85 -29.07
N ILE A 377 -4.27 -11.37 -28.51
CA ILE A 377 -4.28 -10.50 -27.31
C ILE A 377 -3.87 -9.08 -27.72
N GLU A 378 -4.87 -8.19 -27.86
CA GLU A 378 -4.68 -6.74 -28.03
C GLU A 378 -4.05 -6.13 -26.76
N GLY A 379 -2.72 -6.22 -26.63
CA GLY A 379 -1.96 -5.56 -25.56
C GLY A 379 -2.19 -6.09 -24.13
N ARG A 380 -1.28 -5.77 -23.21
CA ARG A 380 -1.44 -6.04 -21.77
C ARG A 380 -1.44 -4.73 -20.98
N VAL A 381 -2.36 -4.58 -20.03
CA VAL A 381 -2.44 -3.36 -19.22
C VAL A 381 -1.28 -3.30 -18.22
N VAL A 382 -0.52 -2.21 -18.26
CA VAL A 382 0.63 -1.96 -17.36
C VAL A 382 0.39 -0.80 -16.38
N SER A 383 -0.51 0.12 -16.71
CA SER A 383 -0.79 1.33 -15.93
C SER A 383 0.52 2.06 -15.59
N THR A 384 0.64 2.59 -14.38
CA THR A 384 1.83 3.30 -13.90
C THR A 384 3.02 2.38 -13.57
N PHE A 385 2.85 1.06 -13.65
CA PHE A 385 3.84 0.08 -13.21
C PHE A 385 4.74 -0.45 -14.33
N GLU A 386 4.48 -0.11 -15.59
CA GLU A 386 5.28 -0.47 -16.79
C GLU A 386 5.43 -1.99 -17.04
N ASN A 387 4.85 -2.81 -16.16
CA ASN A 387 4.83 -4.25 -16.26
C ASN A 387 3.47 -4.79 -15.78
N PRO A 388 2.81 -5.65 -16.58
CA PRO A 388 1.46 -6.13 -16.28
C PRO A 388 1.42 -7.07 -15.05
N ASN A 389 2.47 -7.85 -14.81
CA ASN A 389 2.52 -8.73 -13.63
C ASN A 389 2.69 -7.90 -12.35
N VAL A 390 3.52 -6.86 -12.40
CA VAL A 390 3.76 -5.94 -11.28
C VAL A 390 2.47 -5.17 -10.92
N LEU A 391 1.72 -4.70 -11.92
CA LEU A 391 0.40 -4.11 -11.70
C LEU A 391 -0.54 -5.13 -11.03
N ALA A 392 -0.57 -6.36 -11.52
CA ALA A 392 -1.43 -7.40 -10.98
C ALA A 392 -1.09 -7.73 -9.51
N GLU A 393 0.20 -7.81 -9.16
CA GLU A 393 0.67 -8.01 -7.77
C GLU A 393 0.15 -6.92 -6.83
N TYR A 394 0.17 -5.67 -7.29
CA TYR A 394 -0.37 -4.54 -6.56
C TYR A 394 -1.90 -4.64 -6.36
N LEU A 395 -2.65 -5.03 -7.40
CA LEU A 395 -4.12 -5.16 -7.33
C LEU A 395 -4.58 -6.27 -6.38
N ILE A 396 -3.94 -7.43 -6.43
CA ILE A 396 -4.38 -8.60 -5.64
C ILE A 396 -4.16 -8.43 -4.13
N MET A 397 -3.22 -7.58 -3.72
CA MET A 397 -3.05 -7.20 -2.31
C MET A 397 -4.23 -6.37 -1.77
N VAL A 398 -4.97 -5.68 -2.64
CA VAL A 398 -6.00 -4.69 -2.25
C VAL A 398 -7.43 -5.19 -2.51
N LEU A 399 -7.65 -6.11 -3.44
CA LEU A 399 -8.99 -6.63 -3.76
C LEU A 399 -9.76 -7.22 -2.56
N PRO A 400 -9.16 -8.09 -1.71
CA PRO A 400 -9.84 -8.56 -0.50
C PRO A 400 -10.19 -7.42 0.47
N LEU A 401 -9.35 -6.39 0.54
CA LEU A 401 -9.56 -5.20 1.38
C LEU A 401 -10.76 -4.37 0.89
N ILE A 402 -10.93 -4.20 -0.42
CA ILE A 402 -12.12 -3.54 -1.01
C ILE A 402 -13.38 -4.32 -0.66
N LEU A 403 -13.34 -5.65 -0.75
CA LEU A 403 -14.48 -6.51 -0.42
C LEU A 403 -14.87 -6.37 1.06
N ALA A 404 -13.89 -6.39 1.98
CA ALA A 404 -14.16 -6.17 3.39
C ALA A 404 -14.72 -4.77 3.67
N ALA A 405 -14.15 -3.72 3.05
CA ALA A 405 -14.67 -2.37 3.18
C ALA A 405 -16.12 -2.28 2.67
N PHE A 406 -16.45 -2.93 1.55
CA PHE A 406 -17.81 -2.97 1.00
C PHE A 406 -18.81 -3.63 1.96
N ILE A 407 -18.40 -4.74 2.58
CA ILE A 407 -19.23 -5.47 3.55
C ILE A 407 -19.47 -4.64 4.81
N LEU A 408 -18.44 -3.96 5.30
CA LEU A 408 -18.51 -3.15 6.52
C LEU A 408 -19.23 -1.82 6.32
N LYS A 409 -19.27 -1.29 5.09
CA LYS A 409 -19.87 0.03 4.83
C LYS A 409 -21.38 0.00 5.00
N SER A 410 -21.89 0.93 5.80
CA SER A 410 -23.33 1.25 5.85
C SER A 410 -23.69 2.31 4.80
N GLY A 411 -24.90 2.20 4.24
CA GLY A 411 -25.45 3.14 3.25
C GLY A 411 -25.18 2.77 1.78
N ALA A 412 -26.19 3.00 0.93
CA ALA A 412 -26.17 2.58 -0.47
C ALA A 412 -25.09 3.29 -1.29
N ARG A 413 -24.87 4.60 -1.07
CA ARG A 413 -23.86 5.37 -1.82
C ARG A 413 -22.44 4.85 -1.59
N GLY A 414 -22.06 4.65 -0.32
CA GLY A 414 -20.73 4.13 0.01
C GLY A 414 -20.52 2.71 -0.52
N LYS A 415 -21.54 1.87 -0.45
CA LYS A 415 -21.51 0.53 -1.06
C LYS A 415 -21.36 0.59 -2.58
N LEU A 416 -22.10 1.45 -3.26
CA LEU A 416 -21.99 1.63 -4.71
C LEU A 416 -20.57 2.08 -5.10
N MET A 417 -20.00 3.06 -4.40
CA MET A 417 -18.63 3.53 -4.66
C MET A 417 -17.60 2.41 -4.51
N LEU A 418 -17.70 1.59 -3.46
CA LEU A 418 -16.79 0.47 -3.22
C LEU A 418 -17.02 -0.68 -4.22
N ALA A 419 -18.25 -0.91 -4.65
CA ALA A 419 -18.57 -1.88 -5.70
C ALA A 419 -17.98 -1.46 -7.04
N VAL A 420 -18.10 -0.18 -7.40
CA VAL A 420 -17.48 0.37 -8.61
C VAL A 420 -15.95 0.29 -8.52
N ALA A 421 -15.35 0.67 -7.39
CA ALA A 421 -13.90 0.53 -7.18
C ALA A 421 -13.45 -0.94 -7.33
N GLY A 422 -14.15 -1.88 -6.69
CA GLY A 422 -13.86 -3.31 -6.81
C GLY A 422 -13.99 -3.83 -8.24
N ALA A 423 -15.03 -3.40 -8.97
CA ALA A 423 -15.24 -3.78 -10.37
C ALA A 423 -14.13 -3.24 -11.28
N LEU A 424 -13.70 -1.99 -11.09
CA LEU A 424 -12.59 -1.39 -11.85
C LEU A 424 -11.28 -2.12 -11.58
N CYS A 425 -10.95 -2.41 -10.31
CA CYS A 425 -9.75 -3.16 -9.95
C CYS A 425 -9.78 -4.59 -10.49
N ALA A 426 -10.93 -5.28 -10.43
CA ALA A 426 -11.09 -6.63 -10.95
C ALA A 426 -10.99 -6.67 -12.48
N ALA A 427 -11.61 -5.71 -13.18
CA ALA A 427 -11.50 -5.58 -14.63
C ALA A 427 -10.04 -5.31 -15.04
N CYS A 428 -9.36 -4.39 -14.36
CA CYS A 428 -7.95 -4.10 -14.60
C CYS A 428 -7.08 -5.35 -14.38
N LEU A 429 -7.33 -6.12 -13.31
CA LEU A 429 -6.64 -7.39 -13.05
C LEU A 429 -6.82 -8.40 -14.21
N ILE A 430 -8.03 -8.51 -14.78
CA ILE A 430 -8.28 -9.37 -15.94
C ILE A 430 -7.46 -8.87 -17.14
N TYR A 431 -7.47 -7.58 -17.45
CA TYR A 431 -6.70 -7.05 -18.60
C TYR A 431 -5.17 -7.05 -18.41
N THR A 432 -4.65 -7.38 -17.22
CA THR A 432 -3.21 -7.66 -17.06
C THR A 432 -2.78 -8.97 -17.70
N TRP A 433 -3.71 -9.91 -17.93
CA TRP A 433 -3.43 -11.26 -18.43
C TRP A 433 -2.40 -12.07 -17.60
N SER A 434 -2.20 -11.68 -16.33
CA SER A 434 -1.31 -12.37 -15.38
C SER A 434 -2.01 -13.54 -14.71
N ARG A 435 -1.80 -14.75 -15.25
CA ARG A 435 -2.35 -16.00 -14.72
C ARG A 435 -1.99 -16.27 -13.27
N GLY A 436 -0.73 -16.02 -12.89
CA GLY A 436 -0.25 -16.19 -11.53
C GLY A 436 -0.99 -15.28 -10.54
N ALA A 437 -1.26 -14.03 -10.96
CA ALA A 437 -2.03 -13.09 -10.14
C ALA A 437 -3.51 -13.48 -10.05
N TRP A 438 -4.12 -13.94 -11.14
CA TRP A 438 -5.51 -14.45 -11.10
C TRP A 438 -5.65 -15.60 -10.11
N LEU A 439 -4.74 -16.58 -10.17
CA LEU A 439 -4.74 -17.72 -9.25
C LEU A 439 -4.48 -17.27 -7.81
N GLY A 440 -3.50 -16.38 -7.59
CA GLY A 440 -3.23 -15.81 -6.27
C GLY A 440 -4.44 -15.09 -5.68
N CYS A 441 -5.13 -14.27 -6.49
CA CYS A 441 -6.36 -13.58 -6.09
C CYS A 441 -7.48 -14.57 -5.72
N LEU A 442 -7.67 -15.62 -6.52
CA LEU A 442 -8.67 -16.66 -6.23
C LEU A 442 -8.37 -17.36 -4.91
N ILE A 443 -7.11 -17.70 -4.63
CA ILE A 443 -6.69 -18.31 -3.37
C ILE A 443 -6.98 -17.37 -2.19
N GLY A 444 -6.58 -16.10 -2.28
CA GLY A 444 -6.82 -15.15 -1.18
C GLY A 444 -8.30 -14.86 -0.95
N LEU A 445 -9.09 -14.65 -2.02
CA LEU A 445 -10.54 -14.47 -1.89
C LEU A 445 -11.22 -15.73 -1.35
N PHE A 446 -10.78 -16.92 -1.75
CA PHE A 446 -11.27 -18.18 -1.19
C PHE A 446 -11.04 -18.24 0.31
N ILE A 447 -9.81 -17.97 0.78
CA ILE A 447 -9.48 -17.96 2.22
C ILE A 447 -10.29 -16.88 2.95
N PHE A 448 -10.42 -15.68 2.38
CA PHE A 448 -11.22 -14.60 2.97
C PHE A 448 -12.69 -15.02 3.15
N MET A 449 -13.25 -15.67 2.14
CA MET A 449 -14.63 -16.16 2.16
C MET A 449 -14.84 -17.27 3.19
N LEU A 450 -13.85 -18.14 3.39
CA LEU A 450 -13.84 -19.09 4.51
C LEU A 450 -13.80 -18.37 5.86
N MET A 451 -13.00 -17.32 6.02
CA MET A 451 -12.96 -16.56 7.28
C MET A 451 -14.22 -15.71 7.50
N TYR A 452 -14.95 -15.35 6.43
CA TYR A 452 -16.12 -14.48 6.53
C TYR A 452 -17.30 -15.13 7.26
N SER A 453 -17.70 -16.34 6.85
CA SER A 453 -18.81 -17.06 7.49
C SER A 453 -18.84 -18.55 7.13
N LYS A 454 -19.36 -19.38 8.04
CA LYS A 454 -19.58 -20.82 7.79
C LYS A 454 -20.55 -21.10 6.62
N ASN A 455 -21.46 -20.16 6.34
CA ASN A 455 -22.41 -20.27 5.22
C ASN A 455 -21.76 -19.97 3.87
N THR A 456 -20.61 -19.29 3.86
CA THR A 456 -19.88 -18.99 2.63
C THR A 456 -19.28 -20.25 2.02
N LEU A 457 -18.98 -21.28 2.83
CA LEU A 457 -18.54 -22.58 2.31
C LEU A 457 -19.57 -23.19 1.36
N VAL A 458 -20.86 -23.00 1.64
CA VAL A 458 -21.97 -23.45 0.75
C VAL A 458 -21.91 -22.71 -0.59
N PHE A 459 -21.64 -21.40 -0.56
CA PHE A 459 -21.47 -20.59 -1.77
C PHE A 459 -20.23 -21.02 -2.56
N LEU A 460 -19.11 -21.29 -1.89
CA LEU A 460 -17.88 -21.76 -2.54
C LEU A 460 -18.07 -23.13 -3.21
N LEU A 461 -18.79 -24.05 -2.56
CA LEU A 461 -19.15 -25.34 -3.15
C LEU A 461 -20.09 -25.21 -4.34
N PHE A 462 -20.98 -24.21 -4.34
CA PHE A 462 -21.79 -23.86 -5.49
C PHE A 462 -20.94 -23.28 -6.64
N CYS A 463 -20.00 -22.37 -6.35
CA CYS A 463 -19.07 -21.86 -7.35
C CYS A 463 -18.22 -22.97 -7.97
N LEU A 464 -17.76 -23.93 -7.16
CA LEU A 464 -17.04 -25.13 -7.63
C LEU A 464 -17.90 -25.95 -8.60
N PHE A 465 -19.19 -26.12 -8.31
CA PHE A 465 -20.14 -26.77 -9.21
C PHE A 465 -20.41 -25.96 -10.50
N ALA A 466 -20.23 -24.63 -10.46
CA ALA A 466 -20.39 -23.76 -11.61
C ALA A 466 -19.19 -23.76 -12.58
N ILE A 467 -18.02 -24.25 -12.16
CA ILE A 467 -16.78 -24.24 -12.97
C ILE A 467 -16.96 -24.89 -14.35
N PRO A 468 -17.61 -26.07 -14.51
CA PRO A 468 -17.81 -26.69 -15.82
C PRO A 468 -18.65 -25.84 -16.79
N PHE A 469 -19.42 -24.88 -16.28
CA PHE A 469 -20.30 -24.02 -17.06
C PHE A 469 -19.65 -22.67 -17.45
N LEU A 470 -18.51 -22.31 -16.83
CA LEU A 470 -17.79 -21.06 -17.11
C LEU A 470 -17.37 -20.89 -18.59
N PRO A 471 -16.91 -21.94 -19.31
CA PRO A 471 -16.55 -21.82 -20.73
C PRO A 471 -17.68 -21.35 -21.64
N PHE A 472 -18.95 -21.55 -21.24
CA PHE A 472 -20.12 -21.12 -22.03
C PHE A 472 -20.52 -19.66 -21.78
N ILE A 473 -19.90 -19.01 -20.78
CA ILE A 473 -20.23 -17.63 -20.34
C ILE A 473 -19.06 -16.68 -20.62
N LEU A 474 -17.83 -17.16 -20.45
CA LEU A 474 -16.63 -16.36 -20.59
C LEU A 474 -16.18 -16.23 -22.06
N PRO A 475 -15.63 -15.09 -22.47
CA PRO A 475 -14.94 -14.95 -23.74
C PRO A 475 -13.88 -16.03 -23.95
N GLU A 476 -13.71 -16.46 -25.21
CA GLU A 476 -12.80 -17.56 -25.55
C GLU A 476 -11.36 -17.28 -25.13
N SER A 477 -10.86 -16.05 -25.32
CA SER A 477 -9.52 -15.62 -24.90
C SER A 477 -9.27 -15.78 -23.39
N ILE A 478 -10.26 -15.48 -22.54
CA ILE A 478 -10.17 -15.67 -21.09
C ILE A 478 -10.14 -17.16 -20.76
N THR A 479 -11.01 -17.95 -21.38
CA THR A 479 -11.11 -19.39 -21.16
C THR A 479 -9.81 -20.10 -21.56
N GLN A 480 -9.25 -19.80 -22.74
CA GLN A 480 -7.96 -20.33 -23.19
C GLN A 480 -6.81 -19.95 -22.24
N ARG A 481 -6.82 -18.73 -21.69
CA ARG A 481 -5.81 -18.30 -20.72
C ARG A 481 -5.91 -19.03 -19.38
N PHE A 482 -7.11 -19.36 -18.90
CA PHE A 482 -7.28 -20.20 -17.71
C PHE A 482 -6.82 -21.63 -17.95
N MET A 483 -7.14 -22.20 -19.12
CA MET A 483 -6.72 -23.55 -19.49
C MET A 483 -5.20 -23.68 -19.62
N SER A 484 -4.50 -22.61 -20.01
CA SER A 484 -3.04 -22.63 -20.13
C SER A 484 -2.28 -22.60 -18.81
N ILE A 485 -2.94 -22.36 -17.66
CA ILE A 485 -2.30 -22.36 -16.33
C ILE A 485 -1.61 -23.70 -16.03
N GLY A 486 -2.21 -24.81 -16.46
CA GLY A 486 -1.68 -26.17 -16.26
C GLY A 486 -0.97 -26.77 -17.49
N ASN A 487 -0.86 -26.01 -18.58
CA ASN A 487 -0.26 -26.52 -19.82
C ASN A 487 1.27 -26.29 -19.81
N LEU A 488 2.02 -27.37 -19.60
CA LEU A 488 3.50 -27.35 -19.65
C LEU A 488 4.05 -27.07 -21.07
N GLY A 489 3.21 -27.17 -22.11
CA GLY A 489 3.56 -26.78 -23.48
C GLY A 489 3.43 -25.29 -23.78
N ASP A 490 2.92 -24.48 -22.84
CA ASP A 490 2.89 -23.03 -22.98
C ASP A 490 4.31 -22.44 -22.81
N SER A 491 4.75 -21.62 -23.77
CA SER A 491 6.13 -21.12 -23.86
C SER A 491 6.60 -20.41 -22.59
N SER A 492 5.71 -19.66 -21.94
CA SER A 492 6.05 -18.93 -20.72
C SER A 492 6.11 -19.80 -19.45
N THR A 493 5.40 -20.93 -19.41
CA THR A 493 5.47 -21.89 -18.29
C THR A 493 6.75 -22.72 -18.40
N SER A 494 7.06 -23.24 -19.59
CA SER A 494 8.29 -24.00 -19.83
C SER A 494 9.54 -23.14 -19.62
N TYR A 495 9.53 -21.87 -20.04
CA TYR A 495 10.59 -20.90 -19.76
C TYR A 495 10.92 -20.79 -18.26
N ARG A 496 9.90 -20.68 -17.40
CA ARG A 496 10.09 -20.60 -15.94
C ARG A 496 10.64 -21.89 -15.35
N VAL A 497 10.16 -23.04 -15.81
CA VAL A 497 10.64 -24.35 -15.34
C VAL A 497 12.13 -24.53 -15.66
N TYR A 498 12.56 -24.16 -16.87
CA TYR A 498 13.97 -24.21 -17.23
C TYR A 498 14.82 -23.24 -16.39
N ILE A 499 14.29 -22.05 -16.08
CA ILE A 499 14.97 -21.12 -15.17
C ILE A 499 15.16 -21.73 -13.78
N TRP A 500 14.10 -22.33 -13.23
CA TRP A 500 14.15 -22.96 -11.91
C TRP A 500 15.15 -24.09 -11.86
N GLN A 501 15.29 -24.87 -12.93
CA GLN A 501 16.30 -25.93 -12.98
C GLN A 501 17.72 -25.37 -12.92
N GLY A 502 18.01 -24.30 -13.67
CA GLY A 502 19.30 -23.60 -13.56
C GLY A 502 19.53 -23.00 -12.16
N VAL A 503 18.48 -22.44 -11.54
CA VAL A 503 18.56 -21.91 -10.17
C VAL A 503 18.81 -23.01 -9.13
N VAL A 504 18.19 -24.18 -9.28
CA VAL A 504 18.43 -25.32 -8.38
C VAL A 504 19.88 -25.81 -8.48
N ASN A 505 20.45 -25.82 -9.68
CA ASN A 505 21.88 -26.11 -9.85
C ASN A 505 22.75 -25.02 -9.18
N MET A 506 22.37 -23.75 -9.32
CA MET A 506 23.08 -22.65 -8.66
C MET A 506 23.01 -22.73 -7.12
N LEU A 507 21.92 -23.27 -6.57
CA LEU A 507 21.72 -23.39 -5.12
C LEU A 507 22.71 -24.33 -4.44
N SER A 508 23.33 -25.29 -5.14
CA SER A 508 24.37 -26.14 -4.52
C SER A 508 25.57 -25.33 -4.06
N ASP A 509 25.86 -24.23 -4.77
CA ASP A 509 27.10 -23.48 -4.61
C ASP A 509 26.88 -22.21 -3.76
N CYS A 510 25.64 -21.72 -3.67
CA CYS A 510 25.28 -20.52 -2.88
C CYS A 510 24.34 -20.78 -1.69
N PHE A 511 24.07 -22.05 -1.34
CA PHE A 511 23.07 -22.46 -0.33
C PHE A 511 23.15 -21.69 1.01
N GLY A 512 24.37 -21.47 1.51
CA GLY A 512 24.60 -20.88 2.83
C GLY A 512 24.64 -19.35 2.86
N GLY A 513 25.37 -18.73 1.92
CA GLY A 513 25.68 -17.29 1.95
C GLY A 513 24.95 -16.44 0.91
N GLY A 514 24.34 -17.07 -0.09
CA GLY A 514 23.77 -16.37 -1.25
C GLY A 514 24.81 -15.74 -2.17
N ILE A 515 24.36 -15.18 -3.30
CA ILE A 515 25.18 -14.50 -4.32
C ILE A 515 25.20 -12.98 -4.15
N GLY A 516 24.37 -12.45 -3.24
CA GLY A 516 24.14 -11.04 -3.05
C GLY A 516 22.82 -10.56 -3.66
N ILE A 517 22.34 -9.44 -3.13
CA ILE A 517 20.99 -8.92 -3.40
C ILE A 517 20.91 -8.19 -4.73
N GLY A 518 19.79 -8.38 -5.43
CA GLY A 518 19.42 -7.59 -6.60
C GLY A 518 19.71 -8.31 -7.92
N ASN A 519 18.97 -7.90 -8.95
CA ASN A 519 18.95 -8.58 -10.24
C ASN A 519 20.30 -8.57 -10.95
N ASP A 520 21.17 -7.58 -10.71
CA ASP A 520 22.48 -7.50 -11.36
C ASP A 520 23.41 -8.63 -10.89
N SER A 521 23.37 -8.96 -9.59
CA SER A 521 24.12 -10.10 -9.04
C SER A 521 23.58 -11.43 -9.57
N PHE A 522 22.26 -11.54 -9.73
CA PHE A 522 21.65 -12.70 -10.39
C PHE A 522 22.11 -12.84 -11.84
N LYS A 523 22.02 -11.79 -12.65
CA LYS A 523 22.44 -11.78 -14.06
C LYS A 523 23.92 -12.07 -14.26
N LEU A 524 24.76 -11.76 -13.27
CA LEU A 524 26.19 -12.06 -13.31
C LEU A 524 26.48 -13.55 -13.14
N VAL A 525 25.75 -14.23 -12.24
CA VAL A 525 26.06 -15.60 -11.82
C VAL A 525 25.19 -16.64 -12.52
N TYR A 526 23.92 -16.32 -12.78
CA TYR A 526 22.96 -17.26 -13.37
C TYR A 526 23.41 -17.88 -14.71
N PRO A 527 24.06 -17.15 -15.65
CA PRO A 527 24.47 -17.73 -16.93
C PRO A 527 25.38 -18.96 -16.84
N TYR A 528 26.13 -19.13 -15.74
CA TYR A 528 27.00 -20.30 -15.54
C TYR A 528 26.22 -21.59 -15.24
N TYR A 529 24.95 -21.47 -14.84
CA TYR A 529 24.07 -22.59 -14.47
C TYR A 529 22.85 -22.71 -15.39
N ALA A 530 22.68 -21.75 -16.31
CA ALA A 530 21.54 -21.69 -17.21
C ALA A 530 21.53 -22.86 -18.20
N LEU A 531 20.33 -23.31 -18.54
CA LEU A 531 20.15 -24.20 -19.69
C LEU A 531 20.29 -23.40 -20.99
N SER A 532 20.63 -24.07 -22.09
CA SER A 532 20.85 -23.40 -23.36
C SER A 532 19.59 -22.67 -23.84
N GLY A 533 19.73 -21.40 -24.22
CA GLY A 533 18.65 -20.54 -24.75
C GLY A 533 17.90 -19.72 -23.71
N ILE A 534 18.28 -19.76 -22.43
CA ILE A 534 17.66 -18.97 -21.34
C ILE A 534 18.67 -18.23 -20.46
N GLU A 535 19.89 -18.01 -20.95
CA GLU A 535 21.03 -17.47 -20.21
C GLU A 535 20.79 -16.03 -19.70
N THR A 536 19.90 -15.28 -20.35
CA THR A 536 19.63 -13.86 -20.07
C THR A 536 18.47 -13.62 -19.10
N ALA A 537 18.04 -14.64 -18.35
CA ALA A 537 16.94 -14.51 -17.39
C ALA A 537 17.20 -13.37 -16.38
N PRO A 538 16.24 -12.44 -16.17
CA PRO A 538 16.46 -11.29 -15.29
C PRO A 538 16.43 -11.66 -13.80
N HIS A 539 15.79 -12.76 -13.45
CA HIS A 539 15.59 -13.29 -12.10
C HIS A 539 15.03 -14.71 -12.16
N SER A 540 14.92 -15.37 -11.00
CA SER A 540 14.43 -16.76 -10.88
C SER A 540 12.93 -16.96 -11.21
N HIS A 541 12.14 -15.89 -11.33
CA HIS A 541 10.67 -15.97 -11.48
C HIS A 541 9.98 -16.79 -10.35
N ASN A 542 10.59 -16.80 -9.16
CA ASN A 542 10.01 -17.39 -7.96
C ASN A 542 10.58 -16.67 -6.75
N LEU A 543 9.72 -16.05 -5.94
CA LEU A 543 10.13 -15.29 -4.77
C LEU A 543 11.01 -16.10 -3.81
N TYR A 544 10.62 -17.35 -3.54
CA TYR A 544 11.29 -18.18 -2.54
C TYR A 544 12.67 -18.64 -3.02
N LEU A 545 12.77 -19.04 -4.28
CA LEU A 545 14.06 -19.35 -4.89
C LEU A 545 14.94 -18.10 -4.93
N GLN A 546 14.39 -16.94 -5.30
CA GLN A 546 15.13 -15.68 -5.33
C GLN A 546 15.70 -15.32 -3.96
N ILE A 547 14.89 -15.38 -2.89
CA ILE A 547 15.36 -15.13 -1.52
C ILE A 547 16.49 -16.10 -1.16
N CYS A 548 16.32 -17.39 -1.48
CA CYS A 548 17.31 -18.41 -1.18
C CYS A 548 18.65 -18.17 -1.91
N VAL A 549 18.62 -17.73 -3.16
CA VAL A 549 19.86 -17.43 -3.90
C VAL A 549 20.48 -16.09 -3.47
N GLU A 550 19.69 -15.08 -3.13
CA GLU A 550 20.23 -13.76 -2.77
C GLU A 550 20.90 -13.75 -1.39
N ILE A 551 20.31 -14.42 -0.39
CA ILE A 551 20.74 -14.36 1.02
C ILE A 551 20.81 -15.74 1.73
N GLY A 552 20.73 -16.83 0.98
CA GLY A 552 20.87 -18.20 1.50
C GLY A 552 19.60 -18.77 2.14
N ILE A 553 19.66 -20.07 2.48
CA ILE A 553 18.54 -20.82 3.07
C ILE A 553 18.07 -20.23 4.41
N PHE A 554 18.98 -19.69 5.21
CA PHE A 554 18.65 -19.07 6.49
C PHE A 554 17.77 -17.83 6.29
N GLY A 555 18.01 -17.06 5.23
CA GLY A 555 17.17 -15.91 4.88
C GLY A 555 15.76 -16.35 4.53
N LEU A 556 15.62 -17.43 3.76
CA LEU A 556 14.33 -18.03 3.44
C LEU A 556 13.61 -18.54 4.71
N ILE A 557 14.31 -19.23 5.61
CA ILE A 557 13.73 -19.73 6.87
C ILE A 557 13.21 -18.56 7.73
N VAL A 558 13.99 -17.51 7.90
CA VAL A 558 13.56 -16.33 8.68
C VAL A 558 12.38 -15.63 8.02
N PHE A 559 12.37 -15.51 6.69
CA PHE A 559 11.22 -14.97 5.94
C PHE A 559 9.96 -15.80 6.15
N LEU A 560 10.03 -17.12 5.99
CA LEU A 560 8.90 -18.03 6.18
C LEU A 560 8.40 -18.01 7.63
N ALA A 561 9.30 -17.93 8.62
CA ALA A 561 8.94 -17.76 10.02
C ALA A 561 8.20 -16.44 10.26
N ALA A 562 8.64 -15.33 9.67
CA ALA A 562 7.93 -14.05 9.75
C ALA A 562 6.52 -14.14 9.12
N MET A 563 6.39 -14.77 7.95
CA MET A 563 5.09 -14.94 7.29
C MET A 563 4.16 -15.84 8.10
N PHE A 564 4.69 -16.91 8.69
CA PHE A 564 3.94 -17.79 9.59
C PHE A 564 3.42 -17.04 10.82
N LEU A 565 4.30 -16.31 11.52
CA LEU A 565 3.94 -15.50 12.69
C LEU A 565 2.90 -14.42 12.35
N TYR A 566 3.00 -13.82 11.17
CA TYR A 566 2.00 -12.86 10.69
C TYR A 566 0.61 -13.51 10.53
N VAL A 567 0.55 -14.67 9.88
CA VAL A 567 -0.70 -15.43 9.70
C VAL A 567 -1.26 -15.88 11.05
N GLN A 568 -0.41 -16.41 11.93
CA GLN A 568 -0.79 -16.81 13.29
C GLN A 568 -1.38 -15.63 14.09
N GLY A 569 -0.76 -14.45 14.01
CA GLY A 569 -1.26 -13.22 14.63
C GLY A 569 -2.64 -12.81 14.12
N ALA A 570 -2.87 -12.91 12.80
CA ALA A 570 -4.15 -12.60 12.20
C ALA A 570 -5.26 -13.61 12.58
N PHE A 571 -4.95 -14.91 12.65
CA PHE A 571 -5.90 -15.92 13.12
C PHE A 571 -6.27 -15.73 14.60
N THR A 572 -5.30 -15.37 15.45
CA THR A 572 -5.54 -15.10 16.87
C THR A 572 -6.49 -13.90 17.07
N LEU A 573 -6.33 -12.83 16.27
CA LEU A 573 -7.30 -11.73 16.25
C LEU A 573 -8.68 -12.17 15.77
N HIS A 574 -8.72 -13.07 14.78
CA HIS A 574 -9.97 -13.53 14.20
C HIS A 574 -10.84 -14.30 15.21
N THR A 575 -10.30 -14.88 16.28
CA THR A 575 -11.13 -15.60 17.26
C THR A 575 -11.72 -14.70 18.34
N ASN A 576 -11.04 -13.60 18.71
CA ASN A 576 -11.28 -12.93 19.99
C ASN A 576 -11.95 -11.54 19.89
N GLU A 577 -12.07 -10.96 18.70
CA GLU A 577 -12.30 -9.51 18.55
C GLU A 577 -13.62 -9.07 17.91
N LYS A 578 -13.88 -7.75 17.90
CA LYS A 578 -15.05 -7.15 17.22
C LYS A 578 -15.05 -7.47 15.72
N ARG A 579 -16.25 -7.72 15.17
CA ARG A 579 -16.47 -8.13 13.76
C ARG A 579 -15.73 -7.26 12.74
N ASP A 580 -15.76 -5.94 12.92
CA ASP A 580 -15.13 -5.00 11.98
C ASP A 580 -13.62 -5.21 11.86
N MET A 581 -12.93 -5.30 13.00
CA MET A 581 -11.47 -5.47 13.05
C MET A 581 -11.05 -6.85 12.57
N ARG A 582 -11.85 -7.88 12.88
CA ARG A 582 -11.63 -9.25 12.37
C ARG A 582 -11.70 -9.32 10.85
N LEU A 583 -12.70 -8.69 10.25
CA LEU A 583 -12.88 -8.70 8.79
C LEU A 583 -11.77 -7.90 8.11
N LEU A 584 -11.39 -6.75 8.67
CA LEU A 584 -10.28 -5.96 8.15
C LEU A 584 -8.95 -6.71 8.22
N SER A 585 -8.63 -7.32 9.37
CA SER A 585 -7.42 -8.13 9.54
C SER A 585 -7.39 -9.31 8.58
N ALA A 586 -8.50 -10.05 8.46
CA ALA A 586 -8.61 -11.17 7.52
C ALA A 586 -8.41 -10.73 6.07
N ALA A 587 -8.96 -9.58 5.67
CA ALA A 587 -8.82 -9.05 4.32
C ALA A 587 -7.37 -8.70 3.97
N ILE A 588 -6.68 -7.97 4.85
CA ILE A 588 -5.28 -7.61 4.65
C ILE A 588 -4.42 -8.89 4.59
N MET A 589 -4.64 -9.83 5.52
CA MET A 589 -3.95 -11.12 5.51
C MET A 589 -4.18 -11.89 4.20
N CYS A 590 -5.41 -11.94 3.71
CA CYS A 590 -5.73 -12.63 2.46
C CYS A 590 -5.13 -11.94 1.23
N GLY A 591 -5.01 -10.61 1.24
CA GLY A 591 -4.25 -9.86 0.23
C GLY A 591 -2.77 -10.25 0.22
N MET A 592 -2.15 -10.36 1.40
CA MET A 592 -0.77 -10.84 1.54
C MET A 592 -0.62 -12.30 1.09
N LEU A 593 -1.54 -13.18 1.44
CA LEU A 593 -1.53 -14.58 0.98
C LEU A 593 -1.73 -14.67 -0.54
N SER A 594 -2.50 -13.76 -1.16
CA SER A 594 -2.67 -13.71 -2.61
C SER A 594 -1.34 -13.44 -3.32
N VAL A 595 -0.59 -12.44 -2.86
CA VAL A 595 0.69 -12.07 -3.49
C VAL A 595 1.80 -13.09 -3.19
N LEU A 596 1.80 -13.69 -1.99
CA LEU A 596 2.69 -14.81 -1.67
C LEU A 596 2.40 -16.04 -2.55
N ALA A 597 1.13 -16.35 -2.78
CA ALA A 597 0.74 -17.42 -3.71
C ALA A 597 1.21 -17.13 -5.15
N GLN A 598 1.07 -15.89 -5.62
CA GLN A 598 1.68 -15.49 -6.90
C GLN A 598 3.20 -15.63 -6.90
N GLY A 599 3.86 -15.41 -5.75
CA GLY A 599 5.31 -15.56 -5.56
C GLY A 599 5.88 -16.95 -5.87
N PHE A 600 5.06 -18.00 -5.94
CA PHE A 600 5.50 -19.31 -6.46
C PHE A 600 5.74 -19.30 -7.97
N THR A 601 5.15 -18.34 -8.68
CA THR A 601 5.17 -18.26 -10.15
C THR A 601 5.85 -17.00 -10.67
N ASP A 602 6.18 -16.02 -9.83
CA ASP A 602 6.93 -14.84 -10.23
C ASP A 602 7.81 -14.30 -9.10
N TYR A 603 8.80 -13.47 -9.45
CA TYR A 603 9.57 -12.72 -8.46
C TYR A 603 8.91 -11.37 -8.18
N ILE A 604 7.98 -11.36 -7.23
CA ILE A 604 7.13 -10.19 -6.90
C ILE A 604 7.91 -8.97 -6.37
N TRP A 605 9.17 -9.16 -5.95
CA TRP A 605 10.02 -8.08 -5.45
C TRP A 605 10.95 -7.50 -6.53
N TYR A 606 10.79 -7.94 -7.78
CA TYR A 606 11.46 -7.35 -8.93
C TYR A 606 11.23 -5.82 -9.00
N ASN A 607 10.01 -5.38 -8.67
CA ASN A 607 9.67 -3.96 -8.62
C ASN A 607 9.73 -3.40 -7.19
N TYR A 608 10.58 -2.38 -6.99
CA TYR A 608 10.74 -1.72 -5.69
C TYR A 608 9.43 -1.14 -5.12
N ARG A 609 8.48 -0.69 -5.96
CA ARG A 609 7.20 -0.15 -5.49
C ARG A 609 6.32 -1.25 -4.88
N VAL A 610 6.30 -2.44 -5.50
CA VAL A 610 5.59 -3.61 -4.94
C VAL A 610 6.27 -4.11 -3.67
N PHE A 611 7.60 -4.09 -3.62
CA PHE A 611 8.35 -4.38 -2.39
C PHE A 611 7.94 -3.45 -1.23
N LEU A 612 7.88 -2.13 -1.47
CA LEU A 612 7.40 -1.18 -0.45
C LEU A 612 5.95 -1.47 -0.05
N MET A 613 5.07 -1.71 -1.03
CA MET A 613 3.66 -2.02 -0.78
C MET A 613 3.50 -3.26 0.11
N PHE A 614 4.26 -4.32 -0.17
CA PHE A 614 4.27 -5.55 0.62
C PHE A 614 4.54 -5.26 2.10
N TRP A 615 5.61 -4.51 2.41
CA TRP A 615 5.97 -4.18 3.80
C TRP A 615 4.98 -3.22 4.48
N LEU A 616 4.42 -2.27 3.74
CA LEU A 616 3.39 -1.36 4.25
C LEU A 616 2.09 -2.11 4.59
N MET A 617 1.65 -3.03 3.73
CA MET A 617 0.45 -3.84 3.95
C MET A 617 0.64 -4.86 5.07
N LEU A 618 1.82 -5.50 5.15
CA LEU A 618 2.18 -6.37 6.27
C LEU A 618 2.12 -5.59 7.59
N GLY A 619 2.71 -4.38 7.62
CA GLY A 619 2.66 -3.48 8.78
C GLY A 619 1.24 -3.04 9.13
N LEU A 620 0.39 -2.80 8.12
CA LEU A 620 -1.00 -2.41 8.33
C LEU A 620 -1.81 -3.54 8.97
N GLY A 621 -1.57 -4.80 8.56
CA GLY A 621 -2.18 -5.98 9.18
C GLY A 621 -1.81 -6.13 10.66
N VAL A 622 -0.54 -5.87 11.00
CA VAL A 622 -0.07 -5.86 12.40
C VAL A 622 -0.64 -4.67 13.18
N ALA A 623 -0.78 -3.50 12.54
CA ALA A 623 -1.35 -2.30 13.14
C ALA A 623 -2.80 -2.52 13.60
N VAL A 624 -3.60 -3.39 12.93
CA VAL A 624 -4.94 -3.77 13.41
C VAL A 624 -4.90 -4.28 14.86
N ARG A 625 -3.91 -5.12 15.20
CA ARG A 625 -3.71 -5.61 16.58
C ARG A 625 -3.32 -4.48 17.54
N LYS A 626 -2.43 -3.58 17.10
CA LYS A 626 -1.94 -2.47 17.94
C LYS A 626 -3.05 -1.48 18.28
N VAL A 627 -3.99 -1.24 17.35
CA VAL A 627 -5.17 -0.38 17.55
C VAL A 627 -6.12 -0.95 18.61
N LEU A 628 -6.26 -2.27 18.67
CA LEU A 628 -7.10 -2.93 19.67
C LEU A 628 -6.49 -2.79 21.07
N VAL A 629 -5.19 -3.04 21.21
CA VAL A 629 -4.49 -2.90 22.49
C VAL A 629 -4.51 -1.47 23.02
N SER A 630 -4.32 -0.46 22.15
CA SER A 630 -4.39 0.95 22.58
C SER A 630 -5.78 1.38 23.02
N SER A 631 -6.85 0.85 22.40
CA SER A 631 -8.22 1.18 22.81
C SER A 631 -8.60 0.68 24.20
N VAL A 632 -7.89 -0.33 24.72
CA VAL A 632 -8.10 -0.83 26.10
C VAL A 632 -7.39 0.05 27.13
N ASP A 633 -6.24 0.65 26.77
CA ASP A 633 -5.50 1.55 27.66
C ASP A 633 -6.24 2.91 27.86
N ASP A 634 -7.00 3.37 26.85
CA ASP A 634 -7.77 4.63 26.91
C ASP A 634 -9.08 4.54 27.71
N ASP A 635 -9.64 3.34 27.96
CA ASP A 635 -10.86 3.15 28.78
C ASP A 635 -10.55 3.19 30.30
N TYR A 636 -9.27 3.30 30.70
CA TYR A 636 -8.81 3.35 32.10
C TYR A 636 -8.16 4.69 32.50
N ILE A 637 -8.26 5.73 31.66
CA ILE A 637 -7.83 7.12 31.95
C ILE A 637 -9.05 8.03 31.83
#